data_AF-A0A3B8M242-F1
#
_entry.id   AF-A0A3B8M242-F1
#
_cell.length_a   1.000
_cell.length_b   1.000
_cell.length_c   1.000
_cell.angle_alpha   90.00
_cell.angle_beta   90.00
_cell.angle_gamma   90.00
#
_symmetry.space_group_name_H-M   'P 1'
#
loop_
_entity.id
_entity.type
_entity.pdbx_description
1 polymer ?
#
loop_
_entity_poly.entity_id
_entity_poly.type
_entity_poly.pdbx_seq_one_letter_code
_entity_poly.pdbx_strand_id
1 'polypeptide(L)'
;AKGKEVLAAIRLSDTHHTRLNTFDDLCSQFAIDHPEYVIKQPDGRTNETALDYSIAAVRDHRMAIMKEIVTDYPVDGLELNFVRWAKHFPRDKGREKAPIMTRYVERIRRMMDNSGRKRKNGKRLTLGVRIPESLHTCWLAGVDIETWVKKGWIDFVVISTWNNTDPQLPVDEFSRFTRPAGVDTIVTMGNMIGSLSAGPPIPKDRGTAQSKKHADGYVSMLLNTAEARGAAANFYSYGADSISFWNVGIHFGREVTATPEQRKRIEDWTNAVGSRDRVWAGPRTYRFLPMGKGVSSRKPPVRNYPWYDEGSSPLGQKNNPSLLFTDKRIGKRLVYPFRVADGRKGELLEGRLRFWVYHVTDTDKLAIDINGTRVSEKHIRRLPAGKLRAELPGTRFEIDLANCPPFRGDNLLGLVLKTRATRAHVPLMEELEIHVTGVKPRAKTSGTSRARKFYIAVDSEGPTGVNEYWARNLKADSPRLTGFRQLLTDDVNAAVEGCFAAGATEVYVKDDGFRVRNIIRKRLDPRARLIPSGGPLLHGLDNTFAGVLLVGFHAREGAPRSVLPHTWSSGRRRRYRFNGREAGELAAYAIVAGNDHGVPIVMVTGCDGLCREAREWLGDAVVAVSVKRVAADGSVVLDPPKITGPRITAGARQAIERSPKLKPFRIRFPIHVTLQLKDDATTRGYVNWRDLNKPDWPGRRTGPRTIEAWLKNTRHLCL
;
A
#
# COMPACT_ATOMS: atom_id res chain seq x y z
N ALA A 1 -37.44 15.31 -5.91
CA ALA A 1 -38.02 15.60 -7.26
C ALA A 1 -37.27 14.94 -8.42
N LYS A 2 -35.93 14.92 -8.46
CA LYS A 2 -35.15 14.35 -9.60
C LYS A 2 -34.37 13.06 -9.29
N GLY A 3 -34.74 12.33 -8.24
CA GLY A 3 -34.03 11.12 -7.80
C GLY A 3 -32.60 11.37 -7.30
N LYS A 4 -32.28 12.60 -6.88
CA LYS A 4 -30.97 12.98 -6.33
C LYS A 4 -31.07 13.13 -4.82
N GLU A 5 -30.04 12.66 -4.14
CA GLU A 5 -29.81 12.95 -2.72
C GLU A 5 -29.23 14.37 -2.56
N VAL A 6 -29.71 15.11 -1.57
CA VAL A 6 -29.30 16.48 -1.27
C VAL A 6 -28.66 16.54 0.11
N LEU A 7 -27.36 16.73 0.16
CA LEU A 7 -26.60 16.82 1.42
C LEU A 7 -26.13 18.25 1.66
N ALA A 8 -26.19 18.71 2.90
CA ALA A 8 -25.54 19.96 3.29
C ALA A 8 -24.06 19.71 3.62
N ALA A 9 -23.16 20.29 2.83
CA ALA A 9 -21.73 20.17 3.05
C ALA A 9 -21.20 21.28 3.97
N ILE A 10 -20.72 20.90 5.16
CA ILE A 10 -20.31 21.81 6.23
C ILE A 10 -18.79 21.96 6.24
N ARG A 11 -18.28 23.18 6.04
CA ARG A 11 -16.85 23.47 6.24
C ARG A 11 -16.57 23.60 7.73
N LEU A 12 -15.73 22.72 8.27
CA LEU A 12 -15.52 22.69 9.72
C LEU A 12 -14.59 23.80 10.23
N SER A 13 -13.68 24.30 9.39
CA SER A 13 -12.68 25.29 9.79
C SER A 13 -12.30 26.20 8.62
N ASP A 14 -13.29 26.88 8.03
CA ASP A 14 -13.02 27.84 6.96
C ASP A 14 -12.26 29.07 7.48
N THR A 15 -11.11 29.39 6.88
CA THR A 15 -10.26 30.53 7.26
C THR A 15 -9.86 31.35 6.02
N HIS A 16 -10.82 31.69 5.16
CA HIS A 16 -10.54 32.63 4.06
C HIS A 16 -10.20 34.03 4.57
N HIS A 17 -10.81 34.46 5.68
CA HIS A 17 -10.41 35.63 6.44
C HIS A 17 -9.05 35.34 7.13
N THR A 18 -8.13 36.30 7.09
CA THR A 18 -6.75 36.15 7.57
C THR A 18 -6.50 36.77 8.94
N ARG A 19 -7.52 37.42 9.52
CA ARG A 19 -7.52 38.02 10.86
C ARG A 19 -8.95 38.10 11.37
N LEU A 20 -9.13 38.04 12.69
CA LEU A 20 -10.43 38.32 13.31
C LEU A 20 -10.70 39.82 13.21
N ASN A 21 -11.84 40.18 12.61
CA ASN A 21 -12.22 41.58 12.39
C ASN A 21 -13.71 41.70 12.08
N THR A 22 -14.27 42.91 12.24
CA THR A 22 -15.71 43.20 12.08
C THR A 22 -16.11 43.71 10.69
N PHE A 23 -15.15 43.87 9.76
CA PHE A 23 -15.40 44.42 8.42
C PHE A 23 -15.30 43.38 7.29
N ASP A 24 -14.92 42.14 7.62
CA ASP A 24 -14.91 41.00 6.71
C ASP A 24 -16.10 40.09 7.02
N ASP A 25 -17.11 40.11 6.15
CA ASP A 25 -18.34 39.32 6.30
C ASP A 25 -18.10 37.80 6.38
N LEU A 26 -16.90 37.33 6.01
CA LEU A 26 -16.52 35.92 6.15
C LEU A 26 -16.02 35.57 7.56
N CYS A 27 -15.83 36.55 8.44
CA CYS A 27 -15.44 36.34 9.83
C CYS A 27 -16.68 36.16 10.70
N SER A 28 -16.84 34.99 11.31
CA SER A 28 -18.01 34.74 12.17
C SER A 28 -17.96 35.58 13.43
N GLN A 29 -19.07 36.21 13.81
CA GLN A 29 -19.21 36.95 15.07
C GLN A 29 -18.78 36.13 16.30
N PHE A 30 -19.11 34.84 16.33
CA PHE A 30 -18.67 33.92 17.40
C PHE A 30 -17.15 33.87 17.61
N ALA A 31 -16.36 33.99 16.54
CA ALA A 31 -14.89 34.03 16.66
C ALA A 31 -14.36 35.40 17.06
N ILE A 32 -15.10 36.48 16.72
CA ILE A 32 -14.79 37.86 17.12
C ILE A 32 -15.05 38.04 18.62
N ASP A 33 -16.19 37.55 19.11
CA ASP A 33 -16.59 37.66 20.52
C ASP A 33 -15.75 36.76 21.44
N HIS A 34 -15.22 35.66 20.88
CA HIS A 34 -14.42 34.67 21.61
C HIS A 34 -13.06 34.41 20.95
N PRO A 35 -12.14 35.39 20.93
CA PRO A 35 -10.80 35.20 20.37
C PRO A 35 -10.01 34.11 21.10
N GLU A 36 -10.32 33.83 22.37
CA GLU A 36 -9.76 32.72 23.14
C GLU A 36 -10.13 31.33 22.59
N TYR A 37 -11.14 31.24 21.73
CA TYR A 37 -11.54 30.00 21.07
C TYR A 37 -10.77 29.69 19.79
N VAL A 38 -9.90 30.59 19.34
CA VAL A 38 -9.03 30.37 18.18
C VAL A 38 -7.79 29.56 18.57
N ILE A 39 -7.35 28.70 17.66
CA ILE A 39 -6.17 27.86 17.83
C ILE A 39 -4.93 28.73 18.13
N LYS A 40 -4.23 28.41 19.22
CA LYS A 40 -2.92 28.98 19.54
C LYS A 40 -1.82 28.07 18.99
N GLN A 41 -0.98 28.59 18.11
CA GLN A 41 0.11 27.82 17.50
C GLN A 41 1.34 27.78 18.43
N PRO A 42 2.08 26.65 18.48
CA PRO A 42 3.19 26.47 19.41
C PRO A 42 4.44 27.30 19.07
N ASP A 43 4.55 27.89 17.89
CA ASP A 43 5.60 28.87 17.54
C ASP A 43 5.22 30.32 17.82
N GLY A 44 4.15 30.56 18.58
CA GLY A 44 3.74 31.91 18.97
C GLY A 44 3.16 32.75 17.83
N ARG A 45 2.87 32.17 16.67
CA ARG A 45 2.27 32.89 15.55
C ARG A 45 0.82 33.26 15.83
N THR A 46 0.45 34.50 15.49
CA THR A 46 -0.81 35.14 15.90
C THR A 46 -1.84 35.31 14.78
N ASN A 47 -1.48 35.01 13.53
CA ASN A 47 -2.39 35.14 12.37
C ASN A 47 -3.31 33.92 12.16
N GLU A 48 -3.54 33.11 13.19
CA GLU A 48 -4.50 32.02 13.14
C GLU A 48 -5.91 32.55 13.32
N THR A 49 -6.85 31.95 12.62
CA THR A 49 -8.28 32.28 12.73
C THR A 49 -9.17 31.05 12.83
N ALA A 50 -8.61 29.84 12.69
CA ALA A 50 -9.35 28.60 12.89
C ALA A 50 -9.70 28.38 14.37
N LEU A 51 -10.94 27.98 14.63
CA LEU A 51 -11.42 27.63 15.97
C LEU A 51 -10.79 26.32 16.48
N ASP A 52 -10.51 26.24 17.79
CA ASP A 52 -9.96 25.06 18.46
C ASP A 52 -11.08 24.12 18.93
N TYR A 53 -11.19 22.96 18.28
CA TYR A 53 -12.16 21.92 18.61
C TYR A 53 -11.86 21.22 19.94
N SER A 54 -10.78 21.56 20.64
CA SER A 54 -10.56 21.13 22.04
C SER A 54 -11.60 21.74 22.97
N ILE A 55 -12.11 22.91 22.62
CA ILE A 55 -13.05 23.68 23.43
C ILE A 55 -14.47 23.19 23.18
N ALA A 56 -15.20 22.89 24.25
CA ALA A 56 -16.56 22.35 24.14
C ALA A 56 -17.51 23.33 23.45
N ALA A 57 -17.46 24.62 23.81
CA ALA A 57 -18.29 25.67 23.22
C ALA A 57 -18.15 25.76 21.69
N VAL A 58 -16.94 25.59 21.15
CA VAL A 58 -16.70 25.54 19.69
C VAL A 58 -17.46 24.37 19.05
N ARG A 59 -17.35 23.18 19.64
CA ARG A 59 -18.04 21.97 19.13
C ARG A 59 -19.55 22.09 19.22
N ASP A 60 -20.04 22.65 20.32
CA ASP A 60 -21.47 22.81 20.58
C ASP A 60 -22.08 23.86 19.65
N HIS A 61 -21.40 24.98 19.41
CA HIS A 61 -21.79 25.99 18.42
C HIS A 61 -21.91 25.38 17.01
N ARG A 62 -20.89 24.63 16.56
CA ARG A 62 -20.91 23.98 15.24
C ARG A 62 -22.01 22.91 15.14
N MET A 63 -22.28 22.20 16.23
CA MET A 63 -23.33 21.18 16.29
C MET A 63 -24.74 21.80 16.25
N ALA A 64 -24.94 22.98 16.85
CA ALA A 64 -26.22 23.68 16.80
C ALA A 64 -26.60 24.04 15.36
N ILE A 65 -25.66 24.56 14.57
CA ILE A 65 -25.85 24.84 13.14
C ILE A 65 -26.22 23.56 12.38
N MET A 66 -25.47 22.47 12.59
CA MET A 66 -25.78 21.18 11.94
C MET A 66 -27.15 20.64 12.34
N LYS A 67 -27.57 20.85 13.59
CA LYS A 67 -28.88 20.44 14.09
C LYS A 67 -29.99 21.20 13.39
N GLU A 68 -29.90 22.54 13.35
CA GLU A 68 -30.83 23.40 12.62
C GLU A 68 -30.98 22.95 11.17
N ILE A 69 -29.87 22.70 10.48
CA ILE A 69 -29.88 22.22 9.09
C ILE A 69 -30.67 20.91 8.93
N VAL A 70 -30.44 19.92 9.79
CA VAL A 70 -31.10 18.61 9.64
C VAL A 70 -32.55 18.59 10.15
N THR A 71 -32.95 19.53 11.00
CA THR A 71 -34.33 19.62 11.52
C THR A 71 -35.21 20.49 10.65
N ASP A 72 -34.69 21.63 10.18
CA ASP A 72 -35.51 22.71 9.65
C ASP A 72 -35.48 22.76 8.11
N TYR A 73 -34.51 22.08 7.49
CA TYR A 73 -34.37 22.02 6.04
C TYR A 73 -34.56 20.58 5.49
N PRO A 74 -35.11 20.44 4.28
CA PRO A 74 -35.37 19.14 3.65
C PRO A 74 -34.11 18.53 3.02
N VAL A 75 -33.04 18.39 3.79
CA VAL A 75 -31.79 17.73 3.38
C VAL A 75 -31.84 16.24 3.71
N ASP A 76 -31.24 15.39 2.87
CA ASP A 76 -31.12 13.95 3.10
C ASP A 76 -29.99 13.60 4.08
N GLY A 77 -29.13 14.57 4.41
CA GLY A 77 -28.01 14.36 5.31
C GLY A 77 -26.97 15.47 5.28
N LEU A 78 -25.78 15.16 5.81
CA LEU A 78 -24.65 16.08 5.94
C LEU A 78 -23.38 15.50 5.29
N GLU A 79 -22.54 16.36 4.73
CA GLU A 79 -21.12 16.06 4.46
C GLU A 79 -20.26 16.93 5.37
N LEU A 80 -19.44 16.33 6.24
CA LEU A 80 -18.49 17.09 7.07
C LEU A 80 -17.17 17.28 6.32
N ASN A 81 -16.83 18.52 5.99
CA ASN A 81 -15.64 18.85 5.24
C ASN A 81 -14.48 19.25 6.16
N PHE A 82 -13.63 18.27 6.47
CA PHE A 82 -12.42 18.45 7.26
C PHE A 82 -11.27 19.07 6.46
N VAL A 83 -11.36 19.15 5.13
CA VAL A 83 -10.26 19.66 4.27
C VAL A 83 -10.37 21.18 4.04
N ARG A 84 -11.39 21.81 4.62
CA ARG A 84 -11.55 23.26 4.67
C ARG A 84 -11.44 23.71 6.12
N TRP A 85 -10.23 23.99 6.66
CA TRP A 85 -8.89 23.92 6.04
C TRP A 85 -7.98 22.86 6.68
N ALA A 86 -8.56 21.81 7.28
CA ALA A 86 -7.84 20.79 8.05
C ALA A 86 -7.11 21.33 9.29
N LYS A 87 -7.68 22.36 9.91
CA LYS A 87 -7.19 22.99 11.13
C LYS A 87 -8.26 22.89 12.21
N HIS A 88 -8.14 21.90 13.08
CA HIS A 88 -9.12 21.69 14.16
C HIS A 88 -8.47 21.80 15.55
N PHE A 89 -7.15 21.72 15.60
CA PHE A 89 -6.32 21.70 16.79
C PHE A 89 -5.02 22.45 16.51
N PRO A 90 -4.26 22.87 17.54
CA PRO A 90 -2.87 23.32 17.36
C PRO A 90 -2.09 22.33 16.50
N ARG A 91 -1.18 22.84 15.67
CA ARG A 91 -0.35 21.97 14.82
C ARG A 91 0.37 20.91 15.65
N ASP A 92 0.57 19.75 15.06
CA ASP A 92 1.17 18.55 15.69
C ASP A 92 0.33 17.89 16.80
N LYS A 93 -0.76 18.52 17.26
CA LYS A 93 -1.66 17.95 18.28
C LYS A 93 -2.80 17.11 17.71
N GLY A 94 -2.98 17.05 16.39
CA GLY A 94 -4.10 16.34 15.78
C GLY A 94 -4.20 14.87 16.24
N ARG A 95 -3.09 14.14 16.25
CA ARG A 95 -3.10 12.71 16.66
C ARG A 95 -3.47 12.52 18.13
N GLU A 96 -2.90 13.35 19.01
CA GLU A 96 -3.19 13.36 20.44
C GLU A 96 -4.67 13.71 20.71
N LYS A 97 -5.22 14.64 19.94
CA LYS A 97 -6.59 15.17 20.11
C LYS A 97 -7.66 14.47 19.27
N ALA A 98 -7.28 13.50 18.43
CA ALA A 98 -8.21 12.69 17.62
C ALA A 98 -9.36 12.04 18.44
N PRO A 99 -9.16 11.60 19.70
CA PRO A 99 -10.27 11.11 20.53
C PRO A 99 -11.36 12.16 20.81
N ILE A 100 -10.99 13.45 20.90
CA ILE A 100 -11.95 14.55 21.08
C ILE A 100 -12.84 14.67 19.83
N MET A 101 -12.22 14.69 18.65
CA MET A 101 -12.94 14.77 17.38
C MET A 101 -13.81 13.52 17.13
N THR A 102 -13.31 12.35 17.52
CA THR A 102 -14.05 11.09 17.38
C THR A 102 -15.32 11.07 18.23
N ARG A 103 -15.25 11.52 19.49
CA ARG A 103 -16.45 11.69 20.33
C ARG A 103 -17.40 12.75 19.77
N TYR A 104 -16.88 13.76 19.10
CA TYR A 104 -17.70 14.77 18.45
C TYR A 104 -18.49 14.22 17.26
N VAL A 105 -17.84 13.44 16.38
CA VAL A 105 -18.52 12.75 15.27
C VAL A 105 -19.56 11.75 15.78
N GLU A 106 -19.29 11.05 16.87
CA GLU A 106 -20.30 10.21 17.54
C GLU A 106 -21.54 11.01 17.96
N ARG A 107 -21.34 12.18 18.59
CA ARG A 107 -22.45 13.07 18.98
C ARG A 107 -23.25 13.55 17.78
N ILE A 108 -22.58 13.89 16.68
CA ILE A 108 -23.23 14.28 15.42
C ILE A 108 -24.07 13.12 14.87
N ARG A 109 -23.52 11.91 14.80
CA ARG A 109 -24.25 10.72 14.33
C ARG A 109 -25.49 10.45 15.16
N ARG A 110 -25.38 10.46 16.48
CA ARG A 110 -26.51 10.26 17.41
C ARG A 110 -27.59 11.34 17.21
N MET A 111 -27.18 12.60 17.05
CA MET A 111 -28.11 13.70 16.78
C MET A 111 -28.86 13.48 15.46
N MET A 112 -28.15 13.12 14.38
CA MET A 112 -28.76 12.85 13.08
C MET A 112 -29.69 11.63 13.10
N ASP A 113 -29.33 10.56 13.83
CA ASP A 113 -30.18 9.38 13.98
C ASP A 113 -31.49 9.71 14.71
N ASN A 114 -31.40 10.51 15.78
CA ASN A 114 -32.58 10.98 16.50
C ASN A 114 -33.46 11.88 15.63
N SER A 115 -32.87 12.77 14.84
CA SER A 115 -33.61 13.63 13.90
C SER A 115 -34.26 12.82 12.77
N GLY A 116 -33.53 11.85 12.19
CA GLY A 116 -34.04 10.97 11.14
C GLY A 116 -35.24 10.12 11.58
N ARG A 117 -35.20 9.56 12.80
CA ARG A 117 -36.33 8.79 13.38
C ARG A 117 -37.61 9.61 13.53
N LYS A 118 -37.50 10.93 13.71
CA LYS A 118 -38.66 11.83 13.84
C LYS A 118 -39.26 12.23 12.49
N ARG A 119 -38.59 11.97 11.38
CA ARG A 119 -39.11 12.28 10.04
C ARG A 119 -40.18 11.27 9.65
N LYS A 120 -41.17 11.71 8.86
CA LYS A 120 -42.32 10.89 8.42
C LYS A 120 -41.93 9.58 7.73
N ASN A 121 -40.75 9.52 7.10
CA ASN A 121 -40.25 8.32 6.41
C ASN A 121 -39.30 7.45 7.26
N GLY A 122 -38.96 7.88 8.48
CA GLY A 122 -38.07 7.18 9.41
C GLY A 122 -36.66 6.87 8.86
N LYS A 123 -36.27 7.48 7.72
CA LYS A 123 -35.01 7.13 7.05
C LYS A 123 -33.82 7.65 7.83
N ARG A 124 -32.77 6.83 7.93
CA ARG A 124 -31.47 7.25 8.46
C ARG A 124 -30.89 8.32 7.53
N LEU A 125 -30.47 9.44 8.12
CA LEU A 125 -29.83 10.53 7.39
C LEU A 125 -28.39 10.16 7.04
N THR A 126 -28.01 10.45 5.80
CA THR A 126 -26.67 10.17 5.26
C THR A 126 -25.64 11.06 5.93
N LEU A 127 -24.54 10.49 6.40
CA LEU A 127 -23.40 11.22 6.94
C LEU A 127 -22.14 10.87 6.14
N GLY A 128 -21.73 11.79 5.28
CA GLY A 128 -20.46 11.73 4.58
C GLY A 128 -19.39 12.54 5.28
N VAL A 129 -18.12 12.22 5.01
CA VAL A 129 -16.99 13.05 5.46
C VAL A 129 -15.97 13.24 4.34
N ARG A 130 -15.50 14.47 4.15
CA ARG A 130 -14.38 14.79 3.28
C ARG A 130 -13.12 14.96 4.08
N ILE A 131 -12.08 14.22 3.73
CA ILE A 131 -10.89 14.01 4.54
C ILE A 131 -9.59 14.27 3.75
N PRO A 132 -8.46 14.49 4.45
CA PRO A 132 -7.14 14.64 3.84
C PRO A 132 -6.70 13.47 2.95
N GLU A 133 -5.61 13.67 2.20
CA GLU A 133 -5.15 12.83 1.09
C GLU A 133 -4.74 11.41 1.47
N SER A 134 -4.29 11.19 2.71
CA SER A 134 -3.80 9.89 3.19
C SER A 134 -4.19 9.66 4.64
N LEU A 135 -4.06 8.42 5.11
CA LEU A 135 -4.31 8.12 6.53
C LEU A 135 -3.35 8.88 7.43
N HIS A 136 -2.11 9.08 6.99
CA HIS A 136 -1.13 9.88 7.72
C HIS A 136 -1.63 11.32 7.94
N THR A 137 -2.09 11.99 6.87
CA THR A 137 -2.58 13.37 6.98
C THR A 137 -3.92 13.47 7.71
N CYS A 138 -4.77 12.44 7.65
CA CYS A 138 -5.96 12.34 8.50
C CYS A 138 -5.60 12.35 9.99
N TRP A 139 -4.63 11.53 10.41
CA TRP A 139 -4.16 11.53 11.80
C TRP A 139 -3.56 12.87 12.23
N LEU A 140 -2.80 13.53 11.35
CA LEU A 140 -2.27 14.87 11.62
C LEU A 140 -3.38 15.92 11.77
N ALA A 141 -4.50 15.76 11.06
CA ALA A 141 -5.67 16.64 11.17
C ALA A 141 -6.63 16.27 12.33
N GLY A 142 -6.34 15.21 13.09
CA GLY A 142 -7.19 14.71 14.18
C GLY A 142 -8.43 13.94 13.71
N VAL A 143 -8.35 13.34 12.52
CA VAL A 143 -9.43 12.58 11.87
C VAL A 143 -9.12 11.08 11.97
N ASP A 144 -9.80 10.37 12.87
CA ASP A 144 -9.71 8.91 13.02
C ASP A 144 -10.78 8.21 12.16
N ILE A 145 -10.58 8.29 10.85
CA ILE A 145 -11.55 7.77 9.87
C ILE A 145 -11.79 6.26 9.99
N GLU A 146 -10.76 5.48 10.34
CA GLU A 146 -10.88 4.02 10.49
C GLU A 146 -11.87 3.67 11.61
N THR A 147 -11.82 4.39 12.74
CA THR A 147 -12.79 4.20 13.84
C THR A 147 -14.21 4.56 13.39
N TRP A 148 -14.39 5.66 12.67
CA TRP A 148 -15.74 6.12 12.27
C TRP A 148 -16.41 5.15 11.29
N VAL A 149 -15.63 4.60 10.34
CA VAL A 149 -16.08 3.54 9.43
C VAL A 149 -16.40 2.26 10.21
N LYS A 150 -15.49 1.80 11.07
CA LYS A 150 -15.68 0.58 11.86
C LYS A 150 -16.93 0.63 12.76
N LYS A 151 -17.29 1.82 13.22
CA LYS A 151 -18.48 2.05 14.06
C LYS A 151 -19.77 2.22 13.26
N GLY A 152 -19.72 2.26 11.93
CA GLY A 152 -20.88 2.48 11.07
C GLY A 152 -21.47 3.89 11.22
N TRP A 153 -20.66 4.88 11.57
CA TRP A 153 -21.13 6.25 11.78
C TRP A 153 -21.28 7.02 10.48
N ILE A 154 -20.51 6.68 9.46
CA ILE A 154 -20.49 7.39 8.17
C ILE A 154 -20.89 6.44 7.04
N ASP A 155 -21.41 7.03 5.97
CA ASP A 155 -21.94 6.32 4.80
C ASP A 155 -21.00 6.40 3.60
N PHE A 156 -20.23 7.48 3.51
CA PHE A 156 -19.17 7.61 2.51
C PHE A 156 -18.00 8.46 3.02
N VAL A 157 -16.84 8.22 2.42
CA VAL A 157 -15.64 9.03 2.60
C VAL A 157 -15.28 9.71 1.28
N VAL A 158 -14.90 10.98 1.32
CA VAL A 158 -14.37 11.72 0.17
C VAL A 158 -12.91 12.05 0.42
N ILE A 159 -12.01 11.32 -0.23
CA ILE A 159 -10.57 11.57 -0.18
C ILE A 159 -10.29 12.84 -0.98
N SER A 160 -9.67 13.83 -0.35
CA SER A 160 -9.47 15.15 -0.96
C SER A 160 -8.05 15.65 -0.72
N THR A 161 -7.38 15.95 -1.83
CA THR A 161 -6.34 16.97 -1.88
C THR A 161 -6.87 18.32 -1.43
N TRP A 162 -5.94 19.22 -1.13
CA TRP A 162 -6.28 20.58 -0.75
C TRP A 162 -6.99 21.35 -1.88
N ASN A 163 -6.41 21.47 -3.09
CA ASN A 163 -7.00 22.22 -4.21
C ASN A 163 -6.55 21.80 -5.62
N ASN A 164 -6.14 20.54 -5.83
CA ASN A 164 -5.66 20.04 -7.12
C ASN A 164 -6.05 18.58 -7.35
N THR A 165 -5.94 18.08 -8.57
CA THR A 165 -6.20 16.67 -8.90
C THR A 165 -4.87 15.97 -8.98
N ASP A 166 -4.55 15.14 -7.98
CA ASP A 166 -3.37 14.29 -8.02
C ASP A 166 -3.79 12.88 -8.45
N PRO A 167 -3.33 12.36 -9.62
CA PRO A 167 -3.65 11.00 -10.04
C PRO A 167 -3.03 9.91 -9.14
N GLN A 168 -2.15 10.26 -8.19
CA GLN A 168 -1.49 9.32 -7.27
C GLN A 168 -2.05 9.32 -5.86
N LEU A 169 -3.26 9.83 -5.63
CA LEU A 169 -3.91 9.68 -4.33
C LEU A 169 -3.92 8.20 -3.89
N PRO A 170 -3.55 7.88 -2.64
CA PRO A 170 -3.50 6.52 -2.12
C PRO A 170 -4.90 5.99 -1.77
N VAL A 171 -5.77 5.88 -2.78
CA VAL A 171 -7.18 5.46 -2.63
C VAL A 171 -7.30 4.08 -1.98
N ASP A 172 -6.35 3.20 -2.24
CA ASP A 172 -6.23 1.86 -1.69
C ASP A 172 -6.01 1.83 -0.17
N GLU A 173 -5.42 2.87 0.42
CA GLU A 173 -5.32 3.00 1.88
C GLU A 173 -6.70 3.07 2.55
N PHE A 174 -7.68 3.67 1.88
CA PHE A 174 -9.03 3.86 2.40
C PHE A 174 -9.96 2.72 1.98
N SER A 175 -9.94 2.36 0.69
CA SER A 175 -10.82 1.33 0.12
C SER A 175 -10.68 -0.03 0.80
N ARG A 176 -9.51 -0.32 1.39
CA ARG A 176 -9.25 -1.55 2.17
C ARG A 176 -10.18 -1.73 3.38
N PHE A 177 -10.68 -0.65 3.99
CA PHE A 177 -11.54 -0.73 5.19
C PHE A 177 -12.94 -0.14 4.99
N THR A 178 -13.13 0.77 4.02
CA THR A 178 -14.46 1.30 3.66
C THR A 178 -15.29 0.26 2.91
N ARG A 179 -14.73 -0.39 1.89
CA ARG A 179 -15.43 -1.42 1.08
C ARG A 179 -16.01 -2.57 1.91
N PRO A 180 -15.24 -3.27 2.78
CA PRO A 180 -15.82 -4.34 3.60
C PRO A 180 -16.84 -3.84 4.63
N ALA A 181 -16.85 -2.55 4.96
CA ALA A 181 -17.82 -1.93 5.84
C ALA A 181 -19.07 -1.40 5.11
N GLY A 182 -19.13 -1.52 3.78
CA GLY A 182 -20.23 -0.97 2.97
C GLY A 182 -20.25 0.57 2.96
N VAL A 183 -19.11 1.21 3.16
CA VAL A 183 -18.93 2.67 3.09
C VAL A 183 -18.35 3.03 1.73
N ASP A 184 -18.96 3.97 1.03
CA ASP A 184 -18.48 4.36 -0.31
C ASP A 184 -17.16 5.11 -0.23
N THR A 185 -16.24 4.77 -1.14
CA THR A 185 -14.93 5.43 -1.28
C THR A 185 -14.97 6.40 -2.46
N ILE A 186 -15.09 7.68 -2.16
CA ILE A 186 -15.21 8.73 -3.17
C ILE A 186 -13.90 9.51 -3.23
N VAL A 187 -13.50 9.96 -4.43
CA VAL A 187 -12.29 10.76 -4.60
C VAL A 187 -12.63 12.13 -5.17
N THR A 188 -12.01 13.17 -4.62
CA THR A 188 -12.20 14.54 -5.12
C THR A 188 -11.49 14.72 -6.45
N MET A 189 -12.19 15.29 -7.43
CA MET A 189 -11.58 15.78 -8.67
C MET A 189 -11.87 17.27 -8.83
N GLY A 190 -10.80 18.06 -8.81
CA GLY A 190 -10.83 19.49 -9.05
C GLY A 190 -10.58 19.83 -10.51
N ASN A 191 -10.82 21.07 -10.91
CA ASN A 191 -10.43 21.55 -12.25
C ASN A 191 -8.91 21.75 -12.41
N MET A 192 -8.16 21.88 -11.32
CA MET A 192 -6.70 22.04 -11.33
C MET A 192 -6.01 20.69 -11.34
N ILE A 193 -4.93 20.54 -12.11
CA ILE A 193 -3.98 19.41 -12.02
C ILE A 193 -2.60 19.86 -11.53
N GLY A 194 -2.37 21.18 -11.47
CA GLY A 194 -1.10 21.81 -11.11
C GLY A 194 -0.71 21.78 -9.64
N SER A 195 0.54 22.18 -9.37
CA SER A 195 1.07 22.41 -8.03
C SER A 195 0.92 23.88 -7.57
N LEU A 196 1.51 24.23 -6.43
CA LEU A 196 1.49 25.59 -5.88
C LEU A 196 2.55 26.53 -6.48
N SER A 197 3.37 26.03 -7.40
CA SER A 197 4.54 26.72 -7.95
C SER A 197 4.18 27.63 -9.13
N ALA A 198 4.61 28.88 -9.04
CA ALA A 198 4.37 29.94 -10.03
C ALA A 198 5.60 30.28 -10.91
N GLY A 199 6.66 29.48 -10.82
CA GLY A 199 7.93 29.72 -11.51
C GLY A 199 8.31 28.57 -12.46
N PRO A 200 9.47 28.68 -13.14
CA PRO A 200 9.91 27.66 -14.07
C PRO A 200 10.03 26.24 -13.46
N PRO A 201 9.81 25.20 -14.28
CA PRO A 201 9.53 25.24 -15.71
C PRO A 201 8.09 25.69 -16.01
N ILE A 202 7.92 26.46 -17.10
CA ILE A 202 6.60 26.91 -17.56
C ILE A 202 6.18 26.05 -18.77
N PRO A 203 5.19 25.16 -18.63
CA PRO A 203 4.74 24.32 -19.73
C PRO A 203 4.00 25.15 -20.80
N LYS A 204 4.49 25.11 -22.05
CA LYS A 204 3.85 25.78 -23.21
C LYS A 204 3.30 24.79 -24.26
N ASP A 205 3.59 23.50 -24.11
CA ASP A 205 3.24 22.42 -25.06
C ASP A 205 1.96 21.65 -24.72
N ARG A 206 1.12 22.20 -23.83
CA ARG A 206 -0.13 21.58 -23.39
C ARG A 206 -1.34 22.38 -23.86
N GLY A 207 -2.47 21.69 -24.07
CA GLY A 207 -3.73 22.31 -24.49
C GLY A 207 -4.16 23.47 -23.59
N THR A 208 -4.56 24.57 -24.24
CA THR A 208 -4.79 25.97 -23.81
C THR A 208 -5.47 26.30 -22.48
N ALA A 209 -5.83 25.37 -21.59
CA ALA A 209 -6.36 25.76 -20.28
C ALA A 209 -5.24 26.06 -19.30
N GLN A 210 -4.87 27.33 -19.30
CA GLN A 210 -4.21 27.98 -18.19
C GLN A 210 -5.22 28.95 -17.58
N SER A 211 -5.30 29.01 -16.26
CA SER A 211 -6.14 30.02 -15.63
C SER A 211 -5.51 31.40 -15.83
N LYS A 212 -6.21 32.33 -16.48
CA LYS A 212 -5.79 33.75 -16.55
C LYS A 212 -5.67 34.41 -15.16
N LYS A 213 -6.30 33.83 -14.13
CA LYS A 213 -6.27 34.32 -12.74
C LYS A 213 -5.03 33.86 -11.96
N HIS A 214 -4.25 32.91 -12.47
CA HIS A 214 -3.07 32.38 -11.79
C HIS A 214 -1.81 32.77 -12.54
N ALA A 215 -0.72 32.94 -11.80
CA ALA A 215 0.60 33.18 -12.36
C ALA A 215 1.06 32.02 -13.29
N ASP A 216 2.11 32.28 -14.07
CA ASP A 216 2.74 31.27 -14.93
C ASP A 216 3.20 30.01 -14.16
N GLY A 217 3.57 28.95 -14.89
CA GLY A 217 4.07 27.71 -14.30
C GLY A 217 2.98 26.72 -13.92
N TYR A 218 3.30 25.82 -12.98
CA TYR A 218 2.41 24.70 -12.63
C TYR A 218 1.09 25.15 -11.99
N VAL A 219 1.07 26.26 -11.25
CA VAL A 219 -0.13 26.78 -10.57
C VAL A 219 -1.27 27.18 -11.50
N SER A 220 -1.01 27.41 -12.78
CA SER A 220 -2.07 27.72 -13.75
C SER A 220 -2.68 26.48 -14.42
N MET A 221 -2.16 25.27 -14.13
CA MET A 221 -2.53 24.07 -14.89
C MET A 221 -3.92 23.53 -14.55
N LEU A 222 -4.85 23.67 -15.49
CA LEU A 222 -6.18 23.06 -15.48
C LEU A 222 -6.26 21.72 -16.23
N LEU A 223 -7.17 20.84 -15.84
CA LEU A 223 -7.42 19.55 -16.47
C LEU A 223 -7.84 19.69 -17.94
N ASN A 224 -7.37 18.76 -18.76
CA ASN A 224 -8.04 18.38 -20.00
C ASN A 224 -8.74 17.03 -19.85
N THR A 225 -9.51 16.63 -20.86
CA THR A 225 -10.28 15.37 -20.85
C THR A 225 -9.41 14.12 -20.67
N ALA A 226 -8.25 14.03 -21.34
CA ALA A 226 -7.37 12.88 -21.21
C ALA A 226 -6.71 12.82 -19.82
N GLU A 227 -6.36 13.97 -19.24
CA GLU A 227 -5.82 14.07 -17.88
C GLU A 227 -6.86 13.70 -16.82
N ALA A 228 -8.11 14.15 -16.98
CA ALA A 228 -9.21 13.76 -16.12
C ALA A 228 -9.44 12.24 -16.18
N ARG A 229 -9.43 11.64 -17.38
CA ARG A 229 -9.51 10.19 -17.56
C ARG A 229 -8.34 9.45 -16.93
N GLY A 230 -7.10 9.94 -17.08
CA GLY A 230 -5.92 9.32 -16.46
C GLY A 230 -6.02 9.29 -14.93
N ALA A 231 -6.41 10.41 -14.31
CA ALA A 231 -6.64 10.48 -12.87
C ALA A 231 -7.77 9.55 -12.43
N ALA A 232 -8.92 9.60 -13.11
CA ALA A 232 -10.07 8.74 -12.81
C ALA A 232 -9.75 7.25 -12.98
N ALA A 233 -8.97 6.88 -14.01
CA ALA A 233 -8.55 5.50 -14.27
C ALA A 233 -7.74 4.95 -13.09
N ASN A 234 -6.83 5.75 -12.52
CA ASN A 234 -6.16 5.41 -11.27
C ASN A 234 -7.18 5.30 -10.11
N PHE A 235 -7.99 6.33 -9.86
CA PHE A 235 -8.92 6.31 -8.72
C PHE A 235 -9.81 5.06 -8.71
N TYR A 236 -10.47 4.75 -9.81
CA TYR A 236 -11.32 3.56 -9.92
C TYR A 236 -10.52 2.26 -9.80
N SER A 237 -9.32 2.21 -10.38
CA SER A 237 -8.47 1.02 -10.35
C SER A 237 -7.95 0.66 -8.97
N TYR A 238 -7.82 1.64 -8.07
CA TYR A 238 -7.34 1.48 -6.69
C TYR A 238 -8.46 1.59 -5.64
N GLY A 239 -9.72 1.55 -6.09
CA GLY A 239 -10.85 1.24 -5.23
C GLY A 239 -11.83 2.37 -4.99
N ALA A 240 -11.75 3.48 -5.73
CA ALA A 240 -12.80 4.48 -5.71
C ALA A 240 -14.10 3.90 -6.30
N ASP A 241 -15.22 4.23 -5.66
CA ASP A 241 -16.56 3.91 -6.11
C ASP A 241 -17.11 5.04 -6.99
N SER A 242 -16.76 6.29 -6.69
CA SER A 242 -17.19 7.48 -7.44
C SER A 242 -16.21 8.65 -7.36
N ILE A 243 -16.52 9.73 -8.08
CA ILE A 243 -15.78 10.99 -8.11
C ILE A 243 -16.66 12.13 -7.57
N SER A 244 -16.14 12.88 -6.60
CA SER A 244 -16.74 14.12 -6.09
C SER A 244 -16.11 15.31 -6.79
N PHE A 245 -16.88 16.02 -7.60
CA PHE A 245 -16.40 17.23 -8.26
C PHE A 245 -16.24 18.39 -7.26
N TRP A 246 -15.10 19.08 -7.32
CA TRP A 246 -14.81 20.23 -6.46
C TRP A 246 -14.28 21.41 -7.27
N ASN A 247 -14.68 22.64 -6.96
CA ASN A 247 -14.16 23.86 -7.61
C ASN A 247 -14.22 23.88 -9.15
N VAL A 248 -15.10 23.11 -9.79
CA VAL A 248 -15.12 22.93 -11.26
C VAL A 248 -15.11 24.26 -12.03
N GLY A 249 -15.91 25.26 -11.64
CA GLY A 249 -15.98 26.56 -12.34
C GLY A 249 -14.94 27.61 -11.89
N ILE A 250 -14.28 27.48 -10.74
CA ILE A 250 -13.60 28.63 -10.12
C ILE A 250 -12.47 29.25 -10.98
N HIS A 251 -11.79 28.43 -11.79
CA HIS A 251 -10.67 28.84 -12.64
C HIS A 251 -11.01 28.90 -14.14
N PHE A 252 -12.20 28.41 -14.51
CA PHE A 252 -12.76 28.45 -15.86
C PHE A 252 -13.78 29.57 -16.04
N GLY A 253 -14.04 30.38 -15.01
CA GLY A 253 -15.14 31.36 -15.00
C GLY A 253 -16.40 30.81 -14.31
N ARG A 254 -17.19 31.70 -13.72
CA ARG A 254 -18.52 31.33 -13.18
C ARG A 254 -19.48 31.11 -14.35
N GLU A 255 -20.65 30.51 -14.12
CA GLU A 255 -21.65 30.27 -15.18
C GLU A 255 -21.88 31.49 -16.10
N VAL A 256 -21.95 32.68 -15.49
CA VAL A 256 -22.13 33.98 -16.16
C VAL A 256 -20.85 34.59 -16.76
N THR A 257 -19.66 34.15 -16.36
CA THR A 257 -18.37 34.72 -16.84
C THR A 257 -17.48 33.76 -17.63
N ALA A 258 -17.84 32.48 -17.70
CA ALA A 258 -17.14 31.49 -18.48
C ALA A 258 -17.41 31.70 -19.98
N THR A 259 -16.37 31.64 -20.82
CA THR A 259 -16.54 31.63 -22.27
C THR A 259 -17.21 30.32 -22.72
N PRO A 260 -17.83 30.27 -23.93
CA PRO A 260 -18.36 29.03 -24.48
C PRO A 260 -17.34 27.88 -24.51
N GLU A 261 -16.07 28.18 -24.82
CA GLU A 261 -14.99 27.19 -24.85
C GLU A 261 -14.66 26.66 -23.44
N GLN A 262 -14.70 27.53 -22.43
CA GLN A 262 -14.48 27.15 -21.04
C GLN A 262 -15.62 26.25 -20.53
N ARG A 263 -16.88 26.60 -20.84
CA ARG A 263 -18.06 25.77 -20.50
C ARG A 263 -17.99 24.42 -21.19
N LYS A 264 -17.74 24.41 -22.51
CA LYS A 264 -17.58 23.16 -23.28
C LYS A 264 -16.48 22.30 -22.70
N ARG A 265 -15.34 22.88 -22.31
CA ARG A 265 -14.26 22.11 -21.68
C ARG A 265 -14.68 21.51 -20.35
N ILE A 266 -15.33 22.28 -19.48
CA ILE A 266 -15.88 21.76 -18.22
C ILE A 266 -16.78 20.56 -18.49
N GLU A 267 -17.70 20.70 -19.43
CA GLU A 267 -18.62 19.65 -19.85
C GLU A 267 -17.86 18.42 -20.37
N ASP A 268 -16.92 18.60 -21.28
CA ASP A 268 -16.16 17.51 -21.91
C ASP A 268 -15.44 16.65 -20.87
N TRP A 269 -14.69 17.25 -19.94
CA TRP A 269 -13.90 16.46 -18.98
C TRP A 269 -14.76 15.87 -17.86
N THR A 270 -15.79 16.59 -17.38
CA THR A 270 -16.70 16.07 -16.35
C THR A 270 -17.54 14.91 -16.91
N ASN A 271 -18.04 15.02 -18.15
CA ASN A 271 -18.75 13.94 -18.82
C ASN A 271 -17.87 12.71 -19.06
N ALA A 272 -16.60 12.91 -19.40
CA ALA A 272 -15.64 11.83 -19.65
C ALA A 272 -15.31 10.98 -18.42
N VAL A 273 -15.52 11.52 -17.21
CA VAL A 273 -15.29 10.81 -15.94
C VAL A 273 -16.57 10.47 -15.18
N GLY A 274 -17.73 10.82 -15.73
CA GLY A 274 -19.04 10.58 -15.12
C GLY A 274 -19.45 9.11 -15.01
N SER A 275 -18.73 8.20 -15.69
CA SER A 275 -18.87 6.75 -15.48
C SER A 275 -17.55 6.04 -15.74
N ARG A 276 -17.40 4.83 -15.17
CA ARG A 276 -16.21 3.98 -15.38
C ARG A 276 -15.99 3.70 -16.87
N ASP A 277 -17.03 3.35 -17.61
CA ASP A 277 -16.90 3.02 -19.04
C ASP A 277 -16.38 4.21 -19.85
N ARG A 278 -16.89 5.42 -19.57
CA ARG A 278 -16.45 6.64 -20.27
C ARG A 278 -14.99 7.00 -19.98
N VAL A 279 -14.47 6.63 -18.80
CA VAL A 279 -13.05 6.80 -18.47
C VAL A 279 -12.16 5.95 -19.38
N TRP A 280 -12.56 4.70 -19.60
CA TRP A 280 -11.79 3.75 -20.40
C TRP A 280 -12.03 3.87 -21.92
N ALA A 281 -13.11 4.54 -22.34
CA ALA A 281 -13.53 4.68 -23.73
C ALA A 281 -12.62 5.57 -24.62
N GLY A 282 -11.57 6.18 -24.09
CA GLY A 282 -10.61 6.89 -24.94
C GLY A 282 -9.36 7.35 -24.22
N PRO A 283 -8.56 8.25 -24.81
CA PRO A 283 -7.20 8.50 -24.37
C PRO A 283 -7.09 8.91 -22.89
N ARG A 284 -6.02 8.47 -22.25
CA ARG A 284 -5.71 8.71 -20.83
C ARG A 284 -4.33 9.32 -20.72
N THR A 285 -4.20 10.43 -20.01
CA THR A 285 -2.91 11.06 -19.70
C THR A 285 -2.71 11.02 -18.20
N TYR A 286 -1.77 10.20 -17.73
CA TYR A 286 -1.32 10.23 -16.35
C TYR A 286 -0.24 11.28 -16.21
N ARG A 287 -0.51 12.33 -15.43
CA ARG A 287 0.37 13.48 -15.26
C ARG A 287 0.86 13.56 -13.82
N PHE A 288 2.16 13.51 -13.64
CA PHE A 288 2.80 13.55 -12.35
C PHE A 288 3.60 14.84 -12.22
N LEU A 289 3.21 15.67 -11.25
CA LEU A 289 3.81 16.97 -10.96
C LEU A 289 4.28 17.04 -9.51
N PRO A 290 5.22 17.94 -9.17
CA PRO A 290 5.69 18.09 -7.80
C PRO A 290 4.69 18.94 -7.01
N MET A 291 3.62 18.31 -6.51
CA MET A 291 2.46 19.04 -5.94
C MET A 291 2.80 19.90 -4.71
N GLY A 292 3.84 19.52 -3.96
CA GLY A 292 4.36 20.29 -2.83
C GLY A 292 5.43 21.33 -3.18
N LYS A 293 5.73 21.54 -4.47
CA LYS A 293 6.72 22.53 -4.90
C LYS A 293 6.21 23.96 -4.67
N GLY A 294 7.06 24.82 -4.14
CA GLY A 294 6.75 26.22 -3.83
C GLY A 294 5.93 26.39 -2.55
N VAL A 295 5.89 25.39 -1.68
CA VAL A 295 5.26 25.52 -0.36
C VAL A 295 6.20 26.26 0.59
N SER A 296 7.50 25.98 0.54
CA SER A 296 8.46 26.63 1.45
C SER A 296 8.77 28.08 1.09
N SER A 297 8.53 28.50 -0.16
CA SER A 297 8.70 29.89 -0.60
C SER A 297 7.59 30.82 -0.12
N ARG A 298 6.54 30.29 0.51
CA ARG A 298 5.42 31.06 1.06
C ARG A 298 5.69 31.56 2.50
N LYS A 299 6.95 31.94 2.84
CA LYS A 299 7.33 32.47 4.17
C LYS A 299 7.27 34.01 4.22
N PRO A 300 6.80 34.68 5.31
CA PRO A 300 5.95 34.19 6.40
C PRO A 300 4.49 34.11 5.94
N PRO A 301 3.71 33.09 6.36
CA PRO A 301 2.67 32.57 5.49
C PRO A 301 1.37 33.33 5.56
N VAL A 302 0.83 33.54 4.36
CA VAL A 302 -0.50 34.14 4.11
C VAL A 302 -1.62 33.35 4.79
N ARG A 303 -1.43 32.05 5.10
CA ARG A 303 -2.43 31.16 5.75
C ARG A 303 -1.74 30.09 6.62
N ASN A 304 -2.30 29.75 7.78
CA ASN A 304 -1.71 28.80 8.75
C ASN A 304 -1.90 27.29 8.46
N TYR A 305 -1.26 26.75 7.43
CA TYR A 305 -1.28 25.30 7.18
C TYR A 305 -0.55 24.48 8.25
N PRO A 306 -0.91 23.20 8.44
CA PRO A 306 -0.18 22.30 9.34
C PRO A 306 1.23 21.96 8.83
N TRP A 307 1.53 22.12 7.52
CA TRP A 307 2.81 21.72 6.94
C TRP A 307 3.36 22.73 5.92
N TYR A 308 4.67 23.03 6.00
CA TYR A 308 5.35 24.00 5.11
C TYR A 308 6.63 23.48 4.43
N ASP A 309 6.97 22.20 4.61
CA ASP A 309 8.19 21.68 4.01
C ASP A 309 8.03 21.52 2.50
N GLU A 310 9.07 21.95 1.78
CA GLU A 310 9.14 21.82 0.33
C GLU A 310 8.97 20.36 -0.09
N GLY A 311 8.16 20.12 -1.12
CA GLY A 311 7.87 18.77 -1.63
C GLY A 311 6.76 18.04 -0.87
N SER A 312 6.13 18.68 0.12
CA SER A 312 4.93 18.16 0.80
C SER A 312 3.72 19.03 0.47
N SER A 313 2.52 18.44 0.42
CA SER A 313 1.28 19.20 0.32
C SER A 313 1.10 20.07 1.57
N PRO A 314 0.25 21.11 1.53
CA PRO A 314 -0.09 21.88 2.73
C PRO A 314 -0.65 21.05 3.91
N LEU A 315 -1.09 19.81 3.65
CA LEU A 315 -1.60 18.87 4.64
C LEU A 315 -0.56 17.83 5.08
N GLY A 316 0.66 17.88 4.53
CA GLY A 316 1.78 17.00 4.88
C GLY A 316 1.94 15.78 3.96
N GLN A 317 1.11 15.62 2.92
CA GLN A 317 1.24 14.50 2.01
C GLN A 317 2.46 14.70 1.09
N LYS A 318 3.41 13.76 1.11
CA LYS A 318 4.50 13.77 0.14
C LYS A 318 3.99 13.32 -1.21
N ASN A 319 4.06 14.24 -2.17
CA ASN A 319 3.71 14.00 -3.56
C ASN A 319 5.00 13.94 -4.39
N ASN A 320 4.86 13.57 -5.66
CA ASN A 320 5.95 13.18 -6.57
C ASN A 320 7.24 14.01 -6.38
N PRO A 321 8.40 13.35 -6.22
CA PRO A 321 9.64 14.03 -5.85
C PRO A 321 10.25 14.79 -7.02
N SER A 322 10.91 15.92 -6.74
CA SER A 322 11.91 16.47 -7.66
C SER A 322 13.23 15.72 -7.48
N LEU A 323 13.73 15.10 -8.54
CA LEU A 323 15.03 14.42 -8.57
C LEU A 323 16.12 15.42 -8.89
N LEU A 324 16.94 15.76 -7.89
CA LEU A 324 18.10 16.64 -8.04
C LEU A 324 19.38 15.81 -8.25
N PHE A 325 20.04 15.99 -9.40
CA PHE A 325 21.31 15.32 -9.74
C PHE A 325 22.52 16.14 -9.27
N THR A 326 22.62 16.36 -7.95
CA THR A 326 23.79 17.00 -7.32
C THR A 326 25.08 16.21 -7.59
N ASP A 327 26.26 16.80 -7.40
CA ASP A 327 27.55 16.12 -7.57
C ASP A 327 27.65 14.78 -6.83
N LYS A 328 27.15 14.72 -5.59
CA LYS A 328 27.11 13.48 -4.78
C LYS A 328 26.16 12.39 -5.31
N ARG A 329 25.31 12.73 -6.28
CA ARG A 329 24.23 11.89 -6.84
C ARG A 329 24.40 11.59 -8.32
N ILE A 330 25.28 12.30 -9.03
CA ILE A 330 25.68 11.97 -10.41
C ILE A 330 26.25 10.54 -10.42
N GLY A 331 25.94 9.78 -11.48
CA GLY A 331 26.31 8.37 -11.61
C GLY A 331 25.52 7.41 -10.70
N LYS A 332 24.68 7.92 -9.77
CA LYS A 332 23.80 7.10 -8.93
C LYS A 332 22.40 7.02 -9.53
N ARG A 333 21.73 5.90 -9.26
CA ARG A 333 20.34 5.68 -9.67
C ARG A 333 19.39 6.46 -8.76
N LEU A 334 18.70 7.44 -9.33
CA LEU A 334 17.60 8.15 -8.71
C LEU A 334 16.27 7.57 -9.18
N VAL A 335 15.22 7.68 -8.36
CA VAL A 335 13.95 6.99 -8.60
C VAL A 335 12.78 7.95 -8.49
N TYR A 336 11.99 8.03 -9.56
CA TYR A 336 10.71 8.75 -9.59
C TYR A 336 9.56 7.73 -9.55
N PRO A 337 8.78 7.65 -8.46
CA PRO A 337 7.63 6.76 -8.36
C PRO A 337 6.44 7.29 -9.18
N PHE A 338 5.75 6.40 -9.88
CA PHE A 338 4.57 6.76 -10.65
C PHE A 338 3.55 5.61 -10.76
N ARG A 339 2.29 5.92 -10.52
CA ARG A 339 1.17 4.98 -10.50
C ARG A 339 0.35 5.08 -11.78
N VAL A 340 0.20 3.99 -12.53
CA VAL A 340 -0.54 3.93 -13.81
C VAL A 340 -1.44 2.71 -13.82
N ALA A 341 -2.73 2.92 -14.05
CA ALA A 341 -3.69 1.82 -14.12
C ALA A 341 -3.61 1.01 -15.41
N ASP A 342 -3.38 1.66 -16.56
CA ASP A 342 -3.15 0.99 -17.84
C ASP A 342 -1.88 0.12 -17.79
N GLY A 343 -1.94 -1.08 -18.39
CA GLY A 343 -0.80 -2.00 -18.50
C GLY A 343 -0.51 -2.83 -17.25
N ARG A 344 -1.17 -2.53 -16.12
CA ARG A 344 -0.92 -3.22 -14.83
C ARG A 344 -1.25 -4.72 -14.84
N LYS A 345 -2.06 -5.19 -15.79
CA LYS A 345 -2.37 -6.61 -15.99
C LYS A 345 -1.59 -7.20 -17.17
N GLY A 346 -0.54 -6.51 -17.63
CA GLY A 346 0.30 -6.94 -18.73
C GLY A 346 -0.24 -6.59 -20.12
N GLU A 347 -1.22 -5.68 -20.21
CA GLU A 347 -1.70 -5.15 -21.48
C GLU A 347 -0.58 -4.42 -22.24
N LEU A 348 -0.62 -4.50 -23.57
CA LEU A 348 0.29 -3.74 -24.43
C LEU A 348 -0.30 -2.35 -24.65
N LEU A 349 0.53 -1.33 -24.46
CA LEU A 349 0.09 0.06 -24.51
C LEU A 349 0.62 0.76 -25.76
N GLU A 350 -0.24 1.56 -26.37
CA GLU A 350 0.11 2.51 -27.41
C GLU A 350 0.09 3.92 -26.84
N GLY A 351 1.03 4.75 -27.29
CA GLY A 351 1.20 6.12 -26.83
C GLY A 351 2.63 6.39 -26.42
N ARG A 352 2.85 7.34 -25.50
CA ARG A 352 4.20 7.77 -25.08
C ARG A 352 4.34 7.98 -23.58
N LEU A 353 5.52 7.60 -23.07
CA LEU A 353 6.06 8.07 -21.81
C LEU A 353 6.96 9.27 -22.10
N ARG A 354 6.76 10.39 -21.39
CA ARG A 354 7.53 11.62 -21.56
C ARG A 354 7.94 12.22 -20.23
N PHE A 355 9.16 12.70 -20.11
CA PHE A 355 9.59 13.51 -18.98
C PHE A 355 10.68 14.49 -19.39
N TRP A 356 10.88 15.50 -18.58
CA TRP A 356 11.93 16.49 -18.78
C TRP A 356 13.02 16.32 -17.75
N VAL A 357 14.26 16.46 -18.20
CA VAL A 357 15.39 16.77 -17.33
C VAL A 357 15.86 18.17 -17.70
N TYR A 358 15.91 19.07 -16.73
CA TYR A 358 16.35 20.46 -16.90
C TYR A 358 17.84 20.60 -16.55
N HIS A 359 18.47 21.64 -17.08
CA HIS A 359 19.91 21.93 -16.99
C HIS A 359 20.80 20.78 -17.48
N VAL A 360 20.29 19.96 -18.40
CA VAL A 360 21.09 19.00 -19.19
C VAL A 360 21.36 19.52 -20.58
N THR A 361 22.46 19.05 -21.14
CA THR A 361 22.96 19.35 -22.48
C THR A 361 22.96 18.09 -23.32
N ASP A 362 23.19 18.27 -24.61
CA ASP A 362 23.19 17.22 -25.63
C ASP A 362 24.28 16.18 -25.35
N THR A 363 25.39 16.63 -24.75
CA THR A 363 26.55 15.82 -24.35
C THR A 363 26.30 14.93 -23.12
N ASP A 364 25.24 15.18 -22.35
CA ASP A 364 24.88 14.30 -21.23
C ASP A 364 24.39 12.95 -21.70
N LYS A 365 24.69 11.91 -20.90
CA LYS A 365 24.09 10.59 -21.07
C LYS A 365 23.16 10.30 -19.91
N LEU A 366 21.94 9.89 -20.23
CA LEU A 366 20.95 9.49 -19.24
C LEU A 366 20.60 8.02 -19.45
N ALA A 367 20.95 7.16 -18.50
CA ALA A 367 20.44 5.80 -18.51
C ALA A 367 19.07 5.75 -17.84
N ILE A 368 18.12 5.09 -18.50
CA ILE A 368 16.71 5.04 -18.11
C ILE A 368 16.32 3.58 -17.91
N ASP A 369 15.68 3.29 -16.77
CA ASP A 369 15.05 2.01 -16.50
C ASP A 369 13.62 2.21 -15.99
N ILE A 370 12.76 1.22 -16.25
CA ILE A 370 11.42 1.15 -15.69
C ILE A 370 11.34 -0.14 -14.88
N ASN A 371 11.02 -0.02 -13.59
CA ASN A 371 10.95 -1.15 -12.66
C ASN A 371 12.27 -1.96 -12.61
N GLY A 372 13.42 -1.30 -12.77
CA GLY A 372 14.75 -1.94 -12.78
C GLY A 372 15.14 -2.55 -14.13
N THR A 373 14.25 -2.54 -15.13
CA THR A 373 14.54 -3.05 -16.47
C THR A 373 14.99 -1.90 -17.37
N ARG A 374 16.22 -1.98 -17.88
CA ARG A 374 16.81 -0.92 -18.71
C ARG A 374 16.05 -0.76 -20.03
N VAL A 375 15.78 0.49 -20.40
CA VAL A 375 15.27 0.84 -21.74
C VAL A 375 16.45 1.01 -22.69
N SER A 376 16.37 0.40 -23.88
CA SER A 376 17.42 0.52 -24.89
C SER A 376 17.52 1.95 -25.42
N GLU A 377 18.74 2.46 -25.59
CA GLU A 377 18.99 3.84 -26.05
C GLU A 377 18.38 4.14 -27.41
N LYS A 378 18.27 3.13 -28.30
CA LYS A 378 17.62 3.26 -29.62
C LYS A 378 16.12 3.58 -29.55
N HIS A 379 15.47 3.32 -28.41
CA HIS A 379 14.04 3.59 -28.19
C HIS A 379 13.79 4.89 -27.44
N ILE A 380 14.84 5.64 -27.11
CA ILE A 380 14.78 6.87 -26.32
C ILE A 380 15.01 8.05 -27.25
N ARG A 381 13.96 8.86 -27.47
CA ARG A 381 14.07 10.10 -28.25
C ARG A 381 14.42 11.24 -27.31
N ARG A 382 15.37 12.08 -27.73
CA ARG A 382 15.83 13.27 -27.00
C ARG A 382 15.48 14.51 -27.79
N LEU A 383 14.81 15.46 -27.16
CA LEU A 383 14.39 16.71 -27.78
C LEU A 383 14.83 17.88 -26.89
N PRO A 384 15.62 18.84 -27.39
CA PRO A 384 16.07 19.95 -26.57
C PRO A 384 14.90 20.83 -26.12
N ALA A 385 15.08 21.51 -24.99
CA ALA A 385 14.19 22.58 -24.56
C ALA A 385 14.21 23.69 -25.62
N GLY A 386 13.02 24.13 -26.02
CA GLY A 386 12.80 25.21 -26.98
C GLY A 386 11.51 25.94 -26.61
N LYS A 387 10.68 26.31 -27.59
CA LYS A 387 9.39 27.00 -27.36
C LYS A 387 8.40 26.22 -26.45
N LEU A 388 8.66 24.94 -26.15
CA LEU A 388 7.79 24.05 -25.36
C LEU A 388 7.95 24.20 -23.83
N ARG A 389 9.11 24.66 -23.36
CA ARG A 389 9.41 24.89 -21.93
C ARG A 389 10.16 26.22 -21.83
N ALA A 390 9.45 27.27 -21.45
CA ALA A 390 10.07 28.59 -21.33
C ALA A 390 11.03 28.62 -20.13
N GLU A 391 12.08 29.43 -20.24
CA GLU A 391 12.94 29.90 -19.14
C GLU A 391 13.85 28.86 -18.47
N LEU A 392 13.83 27.58 -18.87
CA LEU A 392 14.80 26.58 -18.40
C LEU A 392 15.33 25.70 -19.53
N PRO A 393 16.66 25.68 -19.80
CA PRO A 393 17.25 24.74 -20.72
C PRO A 393 17.09 23.31 -20.19
N GLY A 394 17.02 22.34 -21.09
CA GLY A 394 16.79 20.96 -20.72
C GLY A 394 16.61 20.05 -21.93
N THR A 395 16.25 18.81 -21.66
CA THR A 395 15.95 17.80 -22.69
C THR A 395 14.71 17.03 -22.29
N ARG A 396 13.76 16.93 -23.22
CA ARG A 396 12.62 16.01 -23.12
C ARG A 396 13.06 14.64 -23.60
N PHE A 397 12.76 13.63 -22.80
CA PHE A 397 12.95 12.23 -23.13
C PHE A 397 11.57 11.64 -23.46
N GLU A 398 11.46 10.98 -24.61
CA GLU A 398 10.26 10.26 -25.01
C GLU A 398 10.57 8.79 -25.31
N ILE A 399 9.68 7.91 -24.84
CA ILE A 399 9.72 6.47 -25.11
C ILE A 399 8.32 6.06 -25.56
N ASP A 400 8.20 5.37 -26.70
CA ASP A 400 6.91 4.79 -27.09
C ASP A 400 6.52 3.71 -26.08
N LEU A 401 5.26 3.68 -25.64
CA LEU A 401 4.84 2.76 -24.58
C LEU A 401 5.00 1.29 -24.97
N ALA A 402 4.95 0.96 -26.27
CA ALA A 402 5.24 -0.37 -26.79
C ALA A 402 6.68 -0.84 -26.54
N ASN A 403 7.61 0.10 -26.34
CA ASN A 403 9.03 -0.17 -26.05
C ASN A 403 9.36 -0.06 -24.55
N CYS A 404 8.37 0.26 -23.70
CA CYS A 404 8.54 0.27 -22.25
C CYS A 404 8.47 -1.17 -21.69
N PRO A 405 9.27 -1.49 -20.64
CA PRO A 405 9.02 -2.65 -19.81
C PRO A 405 7.58 -2.66 -19.24
N PRO A 406 7.02 -3.84 -18.91
CA PRO A 406 5.67 -3.94 -18.40
C PRO A 406 5.42 -3.07 -17.17
N PHE A 407 4.30 -2.34 -17.19
CA PHE A 407 3.80 -1.62 -16.03
C PHE A 407 3.10 -2.58 -15.06
N ARG A 408 3.12 -2.25 -13.77
CA ARG A 408 2.60 -3.13 -12.70
C ARG A 408 1.66 -2.41 -11.73
N GLY A 409 1.07 -1.30 -12.18
CA GLY A 409 0.33 -0.40 -11.31
C GLY A 409 1.26 0.62 -10.68
N ASP A 410 2.00 0.20 -9.65
CA ASP A 410 3.03 1.02 -9.00
C ASP A 410 4.39 0.83 -9.65
N ASN A 411 4.84 1.87 -10.35
CA ASN A 411 6.05 1.82 -11.18
C ASN A 411 7.13 2.74 -10.64
N LEU A 412 8.38 2.43 -11.01
CA LEU A 412 9.56 3.21 -10.69
C LEU A 412 10.28 3.59 -11.98
N LEU A 413 10.41 4.89 -12.24
CA LEU A 413 11.30 5.40 -13.30
C LEU A 413 12.68 5.62 -12.68
N GLY A 414 13.63 4.78 -13.05
CA GLY A 414 15.02 4.89 -12.62
C GLY A 414 15.83 5.71 -13.61
N LEU A 415 16.56 6.71 -13.09
CA LEU A 415 17.37 7.62 -13.89
C LEU A 415 18.80 7.65 -13.33
N VAL A 416 19.79 7.45 -14.21
CA VAL A 416 21.22 7.66 -13.90
C VAL A 416 21.78 8.68 -14.87
N LEU A 417 22.01 9.89 -14.37
CA LEU A 417 22.69 10.93 -15.13
C LEU A 417 24.20 10.68 -15.09
N LYS A 418 24.81 10.52 -16.26
CA LYS A 418 26.26 10.46 -16.47
C LYS A 418 26.67 11.73 -17.20
N THR A 419 27.31 12.62 -16.46
CA THR A 419 27.93 13.84 -16.98
C THR A 419 29.42 13.83 -16.67
N ARG A 420 30.21 14.53 -17.49
CA ARG A 420 31.64 14.80 -17.28
C ARG A 420 31.94 16.30 -17.12
N ALA A 421 30.93 17.16 -17.21
CA ALA A 421 31.08 18.61 -17.23
C ALA A 421 30.63 19.26 -15.91
N THR A 422 31.38 20.24 -15.44
CA THR A 422 31.03 21.16 -14.35
C THR A 422 29.85 22.04 -14.77
N ARG A 423 28.95 22.40 -13.83
CA ARG A 423 27.68 23.10 -14.15
C ARG A 423 27.41 24.26 -13.23
N ALA A 424 26.81 25.31 -13.80
CA ALA A 424 26.27 26.44 -13.05
C ALA A 424 25.00 26.07 -12.24
N HIS A 425 24.22 25.10 -12.71
CA HIS A 425 22.96 24.69 -12.09
C HIS A 425 22.84 23.18 -11.97
N VAL A 426 22.21 22.71 -10.89
CA VAL A 426 21.97 21.28 -10.62
C VAL A 426 20.90 20.75 -11.59
N PRO A 427 21.21 19.71 -12.39
CA PRO A 427 20.21 19.10 -13.25
C PRO A 427 19.07 18.50 -12.42
N LEU A 428 17.83 18.60 -12.93
CA LEU A 428 16.67 18.11 -12.21
C LEU A 428 15.58 17.52 -13.10
N MET A 429 14.84 16.56 -12.57
CA MET A 429 13.61 16.03 -13.19
C MET A 429 12.48 16.09 -12.17
N GLU A 430 11.33 16.61 -12.56
CA GLU A 430 10.19 16.77 -11.64
C GLU A 430 8.82 16.51 -12.28
N GLU A 431 8.75 16.33 -13.60
CA GLU A 431 7.50 16.03 -14.31
C GLU A 431 7.59 14.76 -15.16
N LEU A 432 6.54 13.94 -15.08
CA LEU A 432 6.36 12.73 -15.88
C LEU A 432 4.95 12.70 -16.47
N GLU A 433 4.84 12.30 -17.73
CA GLU A 433 3.61 12.11 -18.47
C GLU A 433 3.58 10.71 -19.06
N ILE A 434 2.47 10.00 -18.87
CA ILE A 434 2.15 8.76 -19.58
C ILE A 434 0.88 9.01 -20.37
N HIS A 435 1.00 9.17 -21.68
CA HIS A 435 -0.12 9.36 -22.58
C HIS A 435 -0.45 8.05 -23.28
N VAL A 436 -1.59 7.45 -22.94
CA VAL A 436 -2.10 6.20 -23.50
C VAL A 436 -3.17 6.52 -24.53
N THR A 437 -2.94 6.12 -25.78
CA THR A 437 -3.88 6.29 -26.90
C THR A 437 -4.58 5.00 -27.28
N GLY A 438 -4.00 3.85 -26.95
CA GLY A 438 -4.54 2.54 -27.25
C GLY A 438 -4.09 1.51 -26.21
N VAL A 439 -4.96 0.52 -25.96
CA VAL A 439 -4.67 -0.63 -25.11
C VAL A 439 -5.00 -1.86 -25.91
N LYS A 440 -3.99 -2.67 -26.18
CA LYS A 440 -4.17 -3.98 -26.77
C LYS A 440 -4.13 -5.01 -25.66
N PRO A 441 -5.15 -5.87 -25.53
CA PRO A 441 -5.00 -7.07 -24.72
C PRO A 441 -3.72 -7.76 -25.18
N ARG A 442 -2.91 -8.23 -24.23
CA ARG A 442 -1.77 -9.07 -24.60
C ARG A 442 -2.32 -10.20 -25.46
N ALA A 443 -1.74 -10.42 -26.65
CA ALA A 443 -2.12 -11.54 -27.49
C ALA A 443 -2.17 -12.78 -26.60
N LYS A 444 -3.32 -13.48 -26.60
CA LYS A 444 -3.41 -14.79 -25.98
C LYS A 444 -2.35 -15.64 -26.66
N THR A 445 -1.17 -15.77 -26.05
CA THR A 445 -0.31 -16.92 -26.31
C THR A 445 -1.24 -18.11 -26.17
N SER A 446 -1.36 -18.91 -27.20
CA SER A 446 -2.28 -20.05 -27.33
C SER A 446 -2.06 -21.17 -26.30
N GLY A 447 -1.33 -20.93 -25.23
CA GLY A 447 -1.45 -21.67 -23.98
C GLY A 447 -2.45 -20.94 -23.09
N THR A 448 -3.57 -21.58 -22.77
CA THR A 448 -4.34 -21.24 -21.57
C THR A 448 -3.36 -20.97 -20.42
N SER A 449 -3.23 -19.71 -19.96
CA SER A 449 -2.41 -19.44 -18.78
C SER A 449 -3.15 -20.03 -17.59
N ARG A 450 -2.86 -21.29 -17.27
CA ARG A 450 -3.23 -21.90 -16.00
C ARG A 450 -2.83 -20.91 -14.91
N ALA A 451 -3.75 -20.60 -14.00
CA ALA A 451 -3.46 -19.74 -12.85
C ALA A 451 -2.14 -20.20 -12.19
N ARG A 452 -1.17 -19.31 -12.03
CA ARG A 452 0.06 -19.59 -11.28
C ARG A 452 -0.22 -19.40 -9.80
N LYS A 453 -0.78 -20.43 -9.18
CA LYS A 453 -1.07 -20.47 -7.75
C LYS A 453 0.17 -20.89 -6.98
N PHE A 454 0.49 -20.17 -5.91
CA PHE A 454 1.54 -20.55 -4.97
C PHE A 454 0.99 -20.65 -3.56
N TYR A 455 1.57 -21.56 -2.79
CA TYR A 455 1.18 -21.84 -1.42
C TYR A 455 2.31 -21.43 -0.48
N ILE A 456 1.99 -20.74 0.60
CA ILE A 456 2.92 -20.39 1.66
C ILE A 456 2.50 -21.13 2.93
N ALA A 457 3.33 -22.08 3.37
CA ALA A 457 3.23 -22.67 4.70
C ALA A 457 4.07 -21.82 5.67
N VAL A 458 3.51 -21.52 6.83
CA VAL A 458 4.12 -20.61 7.80
C VAL A 458 4.41 -21.32 9.10
N ASP A 459 5.62 -21.12 9.64
CA ASP A 459 6.03 -21.63 10.94
C ASP A 459 6.56 -20.49 11.86
N SER A 460 6.59 -20.72 13.17
CA SER A 460 6.81 -19.68 14.18
C SER A 460 8.26 -19.48 14.59
N GLU A 461 9.14 -20.46 14.43
CA GLU A 461 10.45 -20.46 15.07
C GLU A 461 11.53 -19.82 14.20
N GLY A 462 11.39 -19.90 12.87
CA GLY A 462 12.30 -19.38 11.86
C GLY A 462 12.21 -17.90 11.45
N PRO A 463 11.19 -17.09 11.78
CA PRO A 463 11.10 -15.72 11.30
C PRO A 463 12.26 -14.81 11.70
N THR A 464 12.37 -13.68 10.99
CA THR A 464 13.24 -12.54 11.29
C THR A 464 13.12 -12.13 12.75
N GLY A 465 14.25 -11.87 13.39
CA GLY A 465 14.30 -11.35 14.77
C GLY A 465 13.90 -12.34 15.87
N VAL A 466 13.49 -13.57 15.53
CA VAL A 466 13.09 -14.60 16.51
C VAL A 466 14.28 -15.48 16.92
N ASN A 467 14.50 -15.65 18.22
CA ASN A 467 15.47 -16.62 18.78
C ASN A 467 14.94 -17.40 20.00
N GLU A 468 13.64 -17.34 20.26
CA GLU A 468 12.97 -18.06 21.36
C GLU A 468 11.66 -18.71 20.88
N TYR A 469 11.16 -19.74 21.58
CA TYR A 469 9.89 -20.43 21.30
C TYR A 469 8.68 -19.57 21.70
N TRP A 470 8.51 -18.42 21.05
CA TRP A 470 7.60 -17.37 21.47
C TRP A 470 6.13 -17.77 21.41
N ALA A 471 5.69 -18.46 20.35
CA ALA A 471 4.30 -18.87 20.17
C ALA A 471 3.83 -19.86 21.25
N ARG A 472 4.79 -20.63 21.80
CA ARG A 472 4.55 -21.59 22.88
C ARG A 472 4.65 -20.96 24.26
N ASN A 473 5.67 -20.14 24.51
CA ASN A 473 6.07 -19.74 25.85
C ASN A 473 5.53 -18.37 26.28
N LEU A 474 5.24 -17.47 25.34
CA LEU A 474 4.75 -16.13 25.68
C LEU A 474 3.25 -16.13 25.95
N LYS A 475 2.85 -15.37 26.98
CA LYS A 475 1.44 -15.11 27.31
C LYS A 475 0.80 -14.16 26.29
N ALA A 476 -0.53 -14.22 26.17
CA ALA A 476 -1.30 -13.48 25.18
C ALA A 476 -1.15 -11.94 25.27
N ASP A 477 -0.86 -11.43 26.46
CA ASP A 477 -0.68 -10.01 26.79
C ASP A 477 0.77 -9.53 26.62
N SER A 478 1.71 -10.42 26.28
CA SER A 478 3.13 -10.05 26.13
C SER A 478 3.35 -9.11 24.94
N PRO A 479 3.98 -7.94 25.11
CA PRO A 479 4.36 -7.07 23.99
C PRO A 479 5.29 -7.77 22.99
N ARG A 480 6.19 -8.65 23.48
CA ARG A 480 7.09 -9.45 22.64
C ARG A 480 6.33 -10.40 21.71
N LEU A 481 5.25 -11.02 22.20
CA LEU A 481 4.38 -11.87 21.38
C LEU A 481 3.82 -11.07 20.20
N THR A 482 3.33 -9.85 20.46
CA THR A 482 2.83 -8.97 19.40
C THR A 482 3.94 -8.60 18.40
N GLY A 483 5.14 -8.27 18.90
CA GLY A 483 6.29 -7.95 18.06
C GLY A 483 6.71 -9.11 17.14
N PHE A 484 6.83 -10.34 17.66
CA PHE A 484 7.20 -11.50 16.84
C PHE A 484 6.13 -11.87 15.83
N ARG A 485 4.84 -11.74 16.17
CA ARG A 485 3.74 -11.92 15.21
C ARG A 485 3.80 -10.90 14.07
N GLN A 486 4.17 -9.66 14.36
CA GLN A 486 4.36 -8.63 13.34
C GLN A 486 5.53 -8.99 12.42
N LEU A 487 6.68 -9.35 12.98
CA LEU A 487 7.86 -9.77 12.21
C LEU A 487 7.58 -10.97 11.32
N LEU A 488 6.89 -12.00 11.84
CA LEU A 488 6.48 -13.15 11.04
C LEU A 488 5.51 -12.75 9.91
N THR A 489 4.52 -11.91 10.21
CA THR A 489 3.57 -11.45 9.18
C THR A 489 4.28 -10.62 8.11
N ASP A 490 5.32 -9.86 8.49
CA ASP A 490 6.14 -9.07 7.56
C ASP A 490 7.00 -9.95 6.65
N ASP A 491 7.60 -11.02 7.18
CA ASP A 491 8.32 -12.01 6.37
C ASP A 491 7.38 -12.68 5.35
N VAL A 492 6.16 -13.04 5.77
CA VAL A 492 5.14 -13.61 4.87
C VAL A 492 4.73 -12.59 3.80
N ASN A 493 4.49 -11.34 4.17
CA ASN A 493 4.15 -10.29 3.22
C ASN A 493 5.27 -10.02 2.22
N ALA A 494 6.54 -10.05 2.64
CA ALA A 494 7.68 -9.96 1.75
C ALA A 494 7.70 -11.12 0.74
N ALA A 495 7.41 -12.35 1.19
CA ALA A 495 7.30 -13.50 0.29
C ALA A 495 6.13 -13.36 -0.69
N VAL A 496 4.96 -12.91 -0.23
CA VAL A 496 3.78 -12.61 -1.06
C VAL A 496 4.11 -11.57 -2.12
N GLU A 497 4.76 -10.46 -1.73
CA GLU A 497 5.18 -9.41 -2.65
C GLU A 497 6.09 -9.97 -3.75
N GLY A 498 7.09 -10.77 -3.38
CA GLY A 498 8.00 -11.42 -4.34
C GLY A 498 7.28 -12.37 -5.29
N CYS A 499 6.29 -13.11 -4.80
CA CYS A 499 5.46 -13.99 -5.63
C CYS A 499 4.71 -13.22 -6.71
N PHE A 500 3.97 -12.17 -6.33
CA PHE A 500 3.22 -11.35 -7.27
C PHE A 500 4.14 -10.59 -8.23
N ALA A 501 5.30 -10.12 -7.76
CA ALA A 501 6.30 -9.47 -8.61
C ALA A 501 6.85 -10.39 -9.71
N ALA A 502 6.80 -11.71 -9.52
CA ALA A 502 7.22 -12.74 -10.48
C ALA A 502 6.07 -13.33 -11.32
N GLY A 503 4.86 -12.75 -11.23
CA GLY A 503 3.70 -13.17 -12.02
C GLY A 503 2.90 -14.33 -11.42
N ALA A 504 2.97 -14.55 -10.11
CA ALA A 504 1.94 -15.33 -9.42
C ALA A 504 0.57 -14.64 -9.59
N THR A 505 -0.47 -15.42 -9.85
CA THR A 505 -1.85 -14.90 -9.98
C THR A 505 -2.65 -15.07 -8.70
N GLU A 506 -2.28 -16.05 -7.88
CA GLU A 506 -2.88 -16.29 -6.57
C GLU A 506 -1.81 -16.77 -5.60
N VAL A 507 -1.89 -16.29 -4.35
CA VAL A 507 -1.03 -16.73 -3.26
C VAL A 507 -1.91 -17.11 -2.07
N TYR A 508 -1.80 -18.35 -1.62
CA TYR A 508 -2.50 -18.86 -0.45
C TYR A 508 -1.52 -18.98 0.71
N VAL A 509 -1.97 -18.62 1.91
CA VAL A 509 -1.15 -18.65 3.13
C VAL A 509 -1.85 -19.53 4.14
N LYS A 510 -1.12 -20.50 4.70
CA LYS A 510 -1.59 -21.28 5.86
C LYS A 510 -0.60 -21.10 7.00
N ASP A 511 -1.14 -20.71 8.15
CA ASP A 511 -0.42 -20.75 9.40
C ASP A 511 -0.36 -22.21 9.87
N ASP A 512 0.83 -22.78 9.90
CA ASP A 512 1.09 -24.14 10.37
C ASP A 512 1.87 -24.16 11.70
N GLY A 513 2.29 -22.99 12.18
CA GLY A 513 3.05 -22.85 13.42
C GLY A 513 2.20 -23.13 14.67
N PHE A 514 2.87 -23.12 15.83
CA PHE A 514 2.25 -23.49 17.10
C PHE A 514 0.97 -22.67 17.39
N ARG A 515 -0.11 -23.35 17.86
CA ARG A 515 -1.48 -22.80 18.05
C ARG A 515 -2.18 -22.25 16.81
N VAL A 516 -1.54 -22.23 15.65
CA VAL A 516 -2.17 -21.95 14.35
C VAL A 516 -2.83 -20.54 14.30
N ARG A 517 -2.27 -19.58 15.04
CA ARG A 517 -2.80 -18.21 15.26
C ARG A 517 -1.70 -17.13 15.30
N ASN A 518 -0.60 -17.39 14.62
CA ASN A 518 0.61 -16.58 14.61
C ASN A 518 0.47 -15.38 13.66
N ILE A 519 -0.12 -15.56 12.48
CA ILE A 519 -0.34 -14.50 11.51
C ILE A 519 -1.34 -13.46 12.02
N ILE A 520 -1.02 -12.18 11.79
CA ILE A 520 -1.91 -11.05 12.09
C ILE A 520 -2.78 -10.79 10.85
N ARG A 521 -4.01 -11.33 10.86
CA ARG A 521 -4.96 -11.24 9.73
C ARG A 521 -5.12 -9.84 9.15
N LYS A 522 -5.22 -8.82 10.02
CA LYS A 522 -5.38 -7.40 9.63
C LYS A 522 -4.14 -6.77 8.98
N ARG A 523 -3.00 -7.46 8.99
CA ARG A 523 -1.72 -7.00 8.46
C ARG A 523 -1.26 -7.83 7.26
N LEU A 524 -1.86 -9.00 7.03
CA LEU A 524 -1.56 -9.83 5.87
C LEU A 524 -1.85 -9.04 4.57
N ASP A 525 -0.99 -9.20 3.57
CA ASP A 525 -1.14 -8.58 2.26
C ASP A 525 -2.54 -8.89 1.70
N PRO A 526 -3.32 -7.86 1.29
CA PRO A 526 -4.71 -8.05 0.90
C PRO A 526 -4.89 -8.88 -0.38
N ARG A 527 -3.80 -9.11 -1.15
CA ARG A 527 -3.82 -9.98 -2.33
C ARG A 527 -3.68 -11.46 -1.97
N ALA A 528 -3.22 -11.79 -0.75
CA ALA A 528 -3.09 -13.16 -0.28
C ALA A 528 -4.41 -13.70 0.28
N ARG A 529 -4.63 -15.01 0.12
CA ARG A 529 -5.79 -15.73 0.67
C ARG A 529 -5.36 -16.56 1.87
N LEU A 530 -5.88 -16.26 3.06
CA LEU A 530 -5.58 -17.02 4.27
C LEU A 530 -6.44 -18.28 4.33
N ILE A 531 -5.81 -19.45 4.39
CA ILE A 531 -6.47 -20.74 4.62
C ILE A 531 -6.79 -20.86 6.11
N PRO A 532 -8.03 -21.27 6.48
CA PRO A 532 -8.39 -21.49 7.88
C PRO A 532 -7.44 -22.44 8.61
N SER A 533 -7.21 -22.14 9.89
CA SER A 533 -6.41 -22.97 10.79
C SER A 533 -6.99 -24.38 10.95
N GLY A 534 -6.13 -25.39 11.09
CA GLY A 534 -6.51 -26.80 11.25
C GLY A 534 -6.20 -27.65 10.02
N GLY A 535 -6.69 -28.90 10.02
CA GLY A 535 -6.48 -29.85 8.93
C GLY A 535 -5.10 -30.54 8.94
N PRO A 536 -4.85 -31.43 7.96
CA PRO A 536 -3.54 -32.06 7.76
C PRO A 536 -2.48 -31.03 7.32
N LEU A 537 -1.22 -31.45 7.30
CA LEU A 537 -0.13 -30.67 6.70
C LEU A 537 -0.52 -30.28 5.27
N LEU A 538 -0.26 -29.03 4.90
CA LEU A 538 -0.57 -28.49 3.56
C LEU A 538 -2.06 -28.56 3.18
N HIS A 539 -2.97 -28.49 4.16
CA HIS A 539 -4.41 -28.43 3.87
C HIS A 539 -4.76 -27.32 2.88
N GLY A 540 -5.51 -27.67 1.84
CA GLY A 540 -5.89 -26.76 0.75
C GLY A 540 -4.86 -26.69 -0.39
N LEU A 541 -3.73 -27.40 -0.29
CA LEU A 541 -2.84 -27.63 -1.42
C LEU A 541 -3.45 -28.69 -2.35
N ASP A 542 -3.28 -28.50 -3.66
CA ASP A 542 -3.63 -29.47 -4.69
C ASP A 542 -2.64 -29.38 -5.86
N ASN A 543 -2.83 -30.22 -6.88
CA ASN A 543 -1.96 -30.26 -8.06
C ASN A 543 -2.09 -29.04 -9.00
N THR A 544 -2.95 -28.06 -8.67
CA THR A 544 -3.08 -26.80 -9.42
C THR A 544 -2.06 -25.75 -8.97
N PHE A 545 -1.37 -25.98 -7.86
CA PHE A 545 -0.30 -25.12 -7.38
C PHE A 545 1.03 -25.40 -8.08
N ALA A 546 1.75 -24.33 -8.41
CA ALA A 546 3.04 -24.38 -9.08
C ALA A 546 4.22 -24.55 -8.10
N GLY A 547 4.01 -24.31 -6.80
CA GLY A 547 5.05 -24.47 -5.80
C GLY A 547 4.60 -24.10 -4.38
N VAL A 548 5.36 -24.58 -3.40
CA VAL A 548 5.21 -24.29 -1.97
C VAL A 548 6.42 -23.48 -1.49
N LEU A 549 6.17 -22.42 -0.72
CA LEU A 549 7.16 -21.66 0.01
C LEU A 549 7.01 -21.97 1.51
N LEU A 550 8.09 -22.37 2.16
CA LEU A 550 8.13 -22.60 3.61
C LEU A 550 8.71 -21.35 4.28
N VAL A 551 7.88 -20.54 4.92
CA VAL A 551 8.28 -19.24 5.49
C VAL A 551 8.32 -19.32 7.01
N GLY A 552 9.44 -18.91 7.61
CA GLY A 552 9.61 -18.92 9.06
C GLY A 552 9.90 -20.30 9.63
N PHE A 553 10.49 -21.20 8.85
CA PHE A 553 10.82 -22.57 9.27
C PHE A 553 12.16 -22.67 10.02
N HIS A 554 12.39 -23.80 10.70
CA HIS A 554 13.63 -24.11 11.41
C HIS A 554 14.21 -25.46 11.00
N ALA A 555 15.48 -25.69 11.34
CA ALA A 555 16.18 -26.94 11.05
C ALA A 555 15.73 -28.08 11.99
N ARG A 556 15.98 -29.33 11.58
CA ARG A 556 15.72 -30.55 12.36
C ARG A 556 16.47 -30.62 13.69
N GLU A 557 15.99 -31.46 14.62
CA GLU A 557 16.69 -31.71 15.88
C GLU A 557 18.10 -32.26 15.62
N GLY A 558 19.10 -31.67 16.29
CA GLY A 558 20.50 -32.04 16.13
C GLY A 558 21.20 -31.43 14.92
N ALA A 559 20.52 -30.59 14.12
CA ALA A 559 21.15 -29.89 13.01
C ALA A 559 22.27 -28.95 13.52
N PRO A 560 23.51 -29.06 13.00
CA PRO A 560 24.63 -28.26 13.48
C PRO A 560 24.45 -26.79 13.13
N ARG A 561 24.90 -25.89 14.02
CA ARG A 561 24.86 -24.43 13.85
C ARG A 561 23.50 -23.94 13.36
N SER A 562 22.46 -24.24 14.12
CA SER A 562 21.07 -23.91 13.79
C SER A 562 20.41 -23.19 14.97
N VAL A 563 19.50 -22.26 14.68
CA VAL A 563 18.71 -21.54 15.68
C VAL A 563 17.40 -22.29 15.91
N LEU A 564 17.10 -22.61 17.17
CA LEU A 564 15.92 -23.38 17.60
C LEU A 564 15.71 -24.74 16.88
N PRO A 565 16.76 -25.55 16.65
CA PRO A 565 16.62 -26.82 15.93
C PRO A 565 15.80 -27.81 16.75
N HIS A 566 14.75 -28.35 16.15
CA HIS A 566 13.94 -29.41 16.74
C HIS A 566 13.10 -30.09 15.64
N THR A 567 12.30 -31.10 16.02
CA THR A 567 11.38 -31.76 15.08
C THR A 567 10.08 -32.07 15.79
N TRP A 568 8.99 -31.41 15.41
CA TRP A 568 7.63 -31.42 15.98
C TRP A 568 7.50 -30.95 17.43
N SER A 569 8.48 -31.27 18.28
CA SER A 569 8.44 -30.92 19.70
C SER A 569 9.85 -30.77 20.28
N SER A 570 10.20 -29.52 20.58
CA SER A 570 11.45 -29.18 21.28
C SER A 570 11.54 -29.77 22.69
N GLY A 571 10.39 -29.99 23.35
CA GLY A 571 10.35 -30.57 24.71
C GLY A 571 10.64 -32.07 24.73
N ARG A 572 10.27 -32.81 23.67
CA ARG A 572 10.44 -34.27 23.60
C ARG A 572 11.73 -34.70 22.88
N ARG A 573 12.48 -33.74 22.32
CA ARG A 573 13.76 -33.95 21.61
C ARG A 573 13.68 -35.11 20.61
N ARG A 574 12.89 -34.91 19.55
CA ARG A 574 12.60 -35.95 18.57
C ARG A 574 13.61 -35.90 17.44
N ARG A 575 14.30 -37.01 17.15
CA ARG A 575 15.07 -37.18 15.92
C ARG A 575 14.35 -38.14 14.99
N TYR A 576 13.99 -37.67 13.80
CA TYR A 576 13.37 -38.51 12.77
C TYR A 576 14.42 -38.94 11.74
N ARG A 577 14.23 -40.15 11.22
CA ARG A 577 14.88 -40.61 10.00
C ARG A 577 13.85 -41.17 9.04
N PHE A 578 13.95 -40.81 7.77
CA PHE A 578 13.17 -41.40 6.68
C PHE A 578 14.13 -42.22 5.80
N ASN A 579 13.94 -43.54 5.74
CA ASN A 579 14.85 -44.50 5.10
C ASN A 579 16.31 -44.32 5.58
N GLY A 580 16.51 -44.23 6.89
CA GLY A 580 17.83 -44.04 7.52
C GLY A 580 18.41 -42.62 7.44
N ARG A 581 17.85 -41.73 6.62
CA ARG A 581 18.32 -40.35 6.46
C ARG A 581 17.69 -39.42 7.49
N GLU A 582 18.50 -38.62 8.21
CA GLU A 582 17.98 -37.65 9.18
C GLU A 582 17.04 -36.61 8.55
N ALA A 583 15.91 -36.40 9.19
CA ALA A 583 14.79 -35.61 8.67
C ALA A 583 14.19 -34.71 9.75
N GLY A 584 13.72 -33.54 9.32
CA GLY A 584 12.87 -32.65 10.11
C GLY A 584 11.52 -32.40 9.44
N GLU A 585 10.87 -31.32 9.87
CA GLU A 585 9.59 -30.89 9.33
C GLU A 585 9.72 -30.50 7.85
N LEU A 586 10.82 -29.85 7.43
CA LEU A 586 11.09 -29.56 6.02
C LEU A 586 10.93 -30.79 5.13
N ALA A 587 11.53 -31.91 5.53
CA ALA A 587 11.46 -33.15 4.76
C ALA A 587 10.03 -33.72 4.75
N ALA A 588 9.30 -33.62 5.87
CA ALA A 588 7.92 -34.06 5.94
C ALA A 588 7.01 -33.24 5.02
N TYR A 589 7.14 -31.90 5.01
CA TYR A 589 6.42 -31.02 4.09
C TYR A 589 6.76 -31.30 2.63
N ALA A 590 8.03 -31.55 2.32
CA ALA A 590 8.46 -31.89 0.96
C ALA A 590 7.87 -33.21 0.47
N ILE A 591 7.86 -34.24 1.32
CA ILE A 591 7.25 -35.55 1.02
C ILE A 591 5.74 -35.37 0.78
N VAL A 592 5.01 -34.69 1.68
CA VAL A 592 3.55 -34.47 1.49
C VAL A 592 3.29 -33.68 0.20
N ALA A 593 3.98 -32.56 -0.01
CA ALA A 593 3.81 -31.74 -1.21
C ALA A 593 4.06 -32.53 -2.51
N GLY A 594 5.12 -33.33 -2.55
CA GLY A 594 5.51 -34.05 -3.77
C GLY A 594 4.78 -35.36 -4.00
N ASN A 595 4.55 -36.16 -2.95
CA ASN A 595 3.85 -37.44 -3.05
C ASN A 595 2.33 -37.26 -3.21
N ASP A 596 1.69 -36.41 -2.41
CA ASP A 596 0.22 -36.31 -2.39
C ASP A 596 -0.32 -35.32 -3.43
N HIS A 597 0.45 -34.26 -3.71
CA HIS A 597 -0.02 -33.17 -4.58
C HIS A 597 0.81 -33.00 -5.86
N GLY A 598 2.01 -33.60 -5.95
CA GLY A 598 2.89 -33.41 -7.09
C GLY A 598 3.41 -31.97 -7.21
N VAL A 599 3.57 -31.26 -6.10
CA VAL A 599 4.00 -29.85 -6.06
C VAL A 599 5.40 -29.74 -5.42
N PRO A 600 6.34 -28.98 -6.01
CA PRO A 600 7.67 -28.81 -5.43
C PRO A 600 7.70 -27.77 -4.29
N ILE A 601 8.60 -27.97 -3.33
CA ILE A 601 9.04 -26.88 -2.46
C ILE A 601 9.99 -26.00 -3.27
N VAL A 602 9.64 -24.73 -3.47
CA VAL A 602 10.40 -23.78 -4.30
C VAL A 602 11.26 -22.82 -3.49
N MET A 603 10.87 -22.59 -2.24
CA MET A 603 11.58 -21.69 -1.34
C MET A 603 11.50 -22.13 0.11
N VAL A 604 12.55 -21.84 0.87
CA VAL A 604 12.55 -21.90 2.33
C VAL A 604 13.13 -20.62 2.94
N THR A 605 12.59 -20.18 4.07
CA THR A 605 13.17 -19.09 4.89
C THR A 605 13.31 -19.50 6.35
N GLY A 606 14.44 -19.13 6.96
CA GLY A 606 14.75 -19.48 8.35
C GLY A 606 16.20 -19.18 8.72
N CYS A 607 16.80 -20.02 9.56
CA CYS A 607 18.23 -19.91 9.85
C CYS A 607 19.11 -20.50 8.72
N ASP A 608 20.40 -20.18 8.73
CA ASP A 608 21.39 -20.76 7.82
C ASP A 608 21.46 -22.30 7.89
N GLY A 609 21.22 -22.88 9.07
CA GLY A 609 21.07 -24.33 9.26
C GLY A 609 19.93 -24.95 8.46
N LEU A 610 18.74 -24.32 8.46
CA LEU A 610 17.62 -24.73 7.62
C LEU A 610 18.01 -24.65 6.14
N CYS A 611 18.69 -23.58 5.74
CA CYS A 611 19.10 -23.40 4.35
C CYS A 611 20.06 -24.50 3.86
N ARG A 612 20.91 -25.04 4.75
CA ARG A 612 21.74 -26.21 4.44
C ARG A 612 20.90 -27.47 4.32
N GLU A 613 20.05 -27.74 5.32
CA GLU A 613 19.14 -28.90 5.32
C GLU A 613 18.25 -28.94 4.07
N ALA A 614 17.73 -27.79 3.64
CA ALA A 614 16.90 -27.67 2.45
C ALA A 614 17.64 -28.08 1.18
N ARG A 615 18.89 -27.63 1.00
CA ARG A 615 19.72 -28.01 -0.15
C ARG A 615 20.13 -29.46 -0.11
N GLU A 616 20.43 -29.99 1.08
CA GLU A 616 20.69 -31.42 1.26
C GLU A 616 19.50 -32.25 0.76
N TRP A 617 18.27 -31.93 1.18
CA TRP A 617 17.08 -32.72 0.85
C TRP A 617 16.55 -32.46 -0.58
N LEU A 618 16.56 -31.21 -1.03
CA LEU A 618 15.84 -30.77 -2.24
C LEU A 618 16.77 -30.39 -3.41
N GLY A 619 18.08 -30.36 -3.18
CA GLY A 619 19.09 -29.93 -4.15
C GLY A 619 19.25 -28.40 -4.23
N ASP A 620 20.31 -27.94 -4.89
CA ASP A 620 20.69 -26.51 -4.95
C ASP A 620 19.74 -25.62 -5.77
N ALA A 621 18.80 -26.24 -6.48
CA ALA A 621 17.78 -25.51 -7.23
C ALA A 621 16.78 -24.79 -6.31
N VAL A 622 16.56 -25.30 -5.09
CA VAL A 622 15.68 -24.67 -4.09
C VAL A 622 16.25 -23.32 -3.66
N VAL A 623 15.40 -22.31 -3.60
CA VAL A 623 15.81 -21.01 -3.10
C VAL A 623 15.77 -21.02 -1.56
N ALA A 624 16.92 -20.80 -0.93
CA ALA A 624 17.03 -20.79 0.53
C ALA A 624 17.50 -19.42 1.03
N VAL A 625 16.66 -18.77 1.84
CA VAL A 625 16.91 -17.42 2.37
C VAL A 625 17.12 -17.48 3.87
N SER A 626 18.35 -17.17 4.30
CA SER A 626 18.68 -17.06 5.73
C SER A 626 18.35 -15.65 6.25
N VAL A 627 17.67 -15.61 7.39
CA VAL A 627 17.34 -14.37 8.14
C VAL A 627 18.06 -14.28 9.48
N LYS A 628 18.75 -15.35 9.87
CA LYS A 628 19.52 -15.47 11.11
C LYS A 628 20.51 -16.62 11.01
N ARG A 629 21.53 -16.59 11.86
CA ARG A 629 22.59 -17.60 11.88
C ARG A 629 23.16 -17.83 13.27
N VAL A 630 23.84 -18.96 13.44
CA VAL A 630 24.73 -19.21 14.58
C VAL A 630 26.16 -18.89 14.14
N ALA A 631 26.82 -17.95 14.82
CA ALA A 631 28.20 -17.58 14.56
C ALA A 631 29.18 -18.67 15.04
N ALA A 632 30.45 -18.53 14.69
CA ALA A 632 31.48 -19.53 15.01
C ALA A 632 31.68 -19.73 16.52
N ASP A 633 31.44 -18.68 17.32
CA ASP A 633 31.48 -18.69 18.79
C ASP A 633 30.20 -19.22 19.44
N GLY A 634 29.22 -19.67 18.65
CA GLY A 634 27.94 -20.16 19.13
C GLY A 634 26.89 -19.08 19.39
N SER A 635 27.20 -17.80 19.24
CA SER A 635 26.23 -16.72 19.41
C SER A 635 25.19 -16.70 18.28
N VAL A 636 23.96 -16.27 18.60
CA VAL A 636 22.89 -16.12 17.60
C VAL A 636 22.92 -14.71 17.04
N VAL A 637 23.09 -14.61 15.72
CA VAL A 637 23.03 -13.35 14.98
C VAL A 637 21.69 -13.25 14.24
N LEU A 638 20.93 -12.21 14.57
CA LEU A 638 19.65 -11.89 13.96
C LEU A 638 19.85 -10.74 12.96
N ASP A 639 19.55 -10.99 11.69
CA ASP A 639 19.64 -9.93 10.69
C ASP A 639 18.41 -9.00 10.81
N PRO A 640 18.58 -7.67 10.63
CA PRO A 640 17.50 -6.71 10.87
C PRO A 640 16.41 -6.78 9.77
N PRO A 641 15.14 -6.44 10.08
CA PRO A 641 14.02 -6.51 9.12
C PRO A 641 14.22 -5.72 7.82
N LYS A 642 14.91 -4.58 7.88
CA LYS A 642 15.25 -3.76 6.70
C LYS A 642 16.15 -4.49 5.70
N ILE A 643 16.78 -5.58 6.12
CA ILE A 643 17.67 -6.40 5.32
C ILE A 643 16.98 -7.73 4.96
N THR A 644 16.33 -8.38 5.91
CA THR A 644 15.67 -9.68 5.67
C THR A 644 14.46 -9.56 4.77
N GLY A 645 13.64 -8.51 4.91
CA GLY A 645 12.47 -8.26 4.06
C GLY A 645 12.83 -8.24 2.56
N PRO A 646 13.71 -7.34 2.10
CA PRO A 646 14.14 -7.30 0.70
C PRO A 646 14.77 -8.62 0.20
N ARG A 647 15.51 -9.34 1.06
CA ARG A 647 16.08 -10.66 0.72
C ARG A 647 14.98 -11.71 0.52
N ILE A 648 13.96 -11.74 1.37
CA ILE A 648 12.82 -12.64 1.23
C ILE A 648 12.04 -12.29 -0.05
N THR A 649 11.75 -11.03 -0.31
CA THR A 649 11.08 -10.59 -1.55
C THR A 649 11.86 -11.04 -2.80
N ALA A 650 13.18 -10.84 -2.82
CA ALA A 650 14.04 -11.27 -3.92
C ALA A 650 14.10 -12.80 -4.06
N GLY A 651 14.20 -13.52 -2.94
CA GLY A 651 14.20 -14.97 -2.92
C GLY A 651 12.89 -15.57 -3.42
N ALA A 652 11.75 -15.00 -3.01
CA ALA A 652 10.44 -15.45 -3.48
C ALA A 652 10.29 -15.22 -4.98
N ARG A 653 10.69 -14.04 -5.48
CA ARG A 653 10.72 -13.77 -6.93
C ARG A 653 11.55 -14.82 -7.68
N GLN A 654 12.77 -15.07 -7.22
CA GLN A 654 13.66 -16.07 -7.81
C GLN A 654 13.06 -17.48 -7.77
N ALA A 655 12.38 -17.84 -6.68
CA ALA A 655 11.73 -19.14 -6.52
C ALA A 655 10.61 -19.34 -7.54
N ILE A 656 9.78 -18.31 -7.78
CA ILE A 656 8.71 -18.37 -8.78
C ILE A 656 9.31 -18.51 -10.18
N GLU A 657 10.34 -17.72 -10.51
CA GLU A 657 11.01 -17.77 -11.81
C GLU A 657 11.66 -19.16 -12.07
N ARG A 658 12.15 -19.82 -11.02
CA ARG A 658 12.74 -21.16 -11.09
C ARG A 658 11.70 -22.29 -11.03
N SER A 659 10.52 -22.04 -10.47
CA SER A 659 9.50 -23.08 -10.21
C SER A 659 9.23 -24.05 -11.38
N PRO A 660 9.20 -23.63 -12.68
CA PRO A 660 8.96 -24.57 -13.78
C PRO A 660 10.08 -25.62 -13.97
N LYS A 661 11.26 -25.38 -13.40
CA LYS A 661 12.43 -26.28 -13.49
C LYS A 661 12.58 -27.18 -12.26
N LEU A 662 11.85 -26.91 -11.17
CA LEU A 662 11.93 -27.73 -9.97
C LEU A 662 11.03 -28.95 -10.09
N LYS A 663 11.55 -30.11 -9.67
CA LYS A 663 10.79 -31.35 -9.62
C LYS A 663 10.20 -31.54 -8.21
N PRO A 664 8.95 -32.01 -8.08
CA PRO A 664 8.40 -32.39 -6.79
C PRO A 664 9.28 -33.45 -6.11
N PHE A 665 9.54 -33.29 -4.82
CA PHE A 665 10.31 -34.26 -4.05
C PHE A 665 9.43 -35.48 -3.77
N ARG A 666 9.75 -36.63 -4.37
CA ARG A 666 9.00 -37.88 -4.19
C ARG A 666 9.88 -38.95 -3.60
N ILE A 667 9.34 -39.65 -2.60
CA ILE A 667 9.93 -40.87 -2.05
C ILE A 667 9.06 -42.07 -2.39
N ARG A 668 9.68 -43.25 -2.57
CA ARG A 668 8.96 -44.50 -2.81
C ARG A 668 8.45 -45.05 -1.48
N PHE A 669 7.15 -45.33 -1.41
CA PHE A 669 6.55 -46.07 -0.30
C PHE A 669 6.63 -47.60 -0.56
N PRO A 670 6.68 -48.44 0.49
CA PRO A 670 6.66 -48.06 1.90
C PRO A 670 7.98 -47.40 2.33
N ILE A 671 7.90 -46.44 3.25
CA ILE A 671 9.08 -45.80 3.85
C ILE A 671 9.28 -46.31 5.26
N HIS A 672 10.54 -46.53 5.64
CA HIS A 672 10.93 -46.82 7.01
C HIS A 672 11.14 -45.50 7.75
N VAL A 673 10.36 -45.30 8.81
CA VAL A 673 10.48 -44.13 9.67
C VAL A 673 11.00 -44.55 11.03
N THR A 674 12.10 -43.96 11.46
CA THR A 674 12.62 -44.12 12.82
C THR A 674 12.43 -42.82 13.59
N LEU A 675 11.81 -42.90 14.76
CA LEU A 675 11.68 -41.82 15.73
C LEU A 675 12.52 -42.18 16.95
N GLN A 676 13.50 -41.33 17.27
CA GLN A 676 14.23 -41.38 18.52
C GLN A 676 13.75 -40.26 19.47
N LEU A 677 13.39 -40.62 20.70
CA LEU A 677 12.95 -39.70 21.76
C LEU A 677 14.05 -39.48 22.80
N LYS A 678 13.82 -38.53 23.72
CA LYS A 678 14.77 -38.14 24.76
C LYS A 678 15.23 -39.31 25.65
N ASP A 679 14.29 -40.11 26.14
CA ASP A 679 14.55 -41.16 27.12
C ASP A 679 13.46 -42.25 27.10
N ASP A 680 13.68 -43.28 27.92
CA ASP A 680 12.82 -44.46 28.07
C ASP A 680 11.41 -44.12 28.57
N ALA A 681 11.31 -43.25 29.58
CA ALA A 681 10.04 -42.80 30.13
C ALA A 681 9.21 -42.01 29.11
N THR A 682 9.83 -41.07 28.38
CA THR A 682 9.16 -40.29 27.33
C THR A 682 8.65 -41.21 26.22
N THR A 683 9.41 -42.24 25.86
CA THR A 683 9.02 -43.21 24.82
C THR A 683 7.83 -44.05 25.24
N ARG A 684 7.80 -44.59 26.47
CA ARG A 684 6.63 -45.30 27.01
C ARG A 684 5.38 -44.43 27.01
N GLY A 685 5.50 -43.21 27.55
CA GLY A 685 4.37 -42.27 27.58
C GLY A 685 3.87 -41.90 26.18
N TYR A 686 4.79 -41.78 25.21
CA TYR A 686 4.43 -41.49 23.82
C TYR A 686 3.64 -42.62 23.16
N VAL A 687 4.12 -43.85 23.28
CA VAL A 687 3.47 -45.06 22.73
C VAL A 687 2.09 -45.23 23.35
N ASN A 688 1.99 -45.19 24.69
CA ASN A 688 0.71 -45.32 25.38
C ASN A 688 -0.30 -44.25 24.92
N TRP A 689 0.14 -42.99 24.81
CA TRP A 689 -0.73 -41.94 24.30
C TRP A 689 -1.18 -42.19 22.85
N ARG A 690 -0.28 -42.67 21.97
CA ARG A 690 -0.60 -42.99 20.58
C ARG A 690 -1.58 -44.16 20.47
N ASP A 691 -1.37 -45.24 21.21
CA ASP A 691 -2.28 -46.39 21.21
C ASP A 691 -3.70 -45.98 21.65
N LEU A 692 -3.80 -45.13 22.67
CA LEU A 692 -5.09 -44.64 23.18
C LEU A 692 -5.79 -43.63 22.24
N ASN A 693 -5.04 -42.80 21.51
CA ASN A 693 -5.62 -41.66 20.77
C ASN A 693 -5.58 -41.82 19.24
N LYS A 694 -4.79 -42.76 18.74
CA LYS A 694 -4.52 -43.01 17.31
C LYS A 694 -4.30 -44.51 17.07
N PRO A 695 -5.30 -45.38 17.32
CA PRO A 695 -5.13 -46.83 17.31
C PRO A 695 -4.67 -47.40 15.96
N ASP A 696 -4.79 -46.63 14.87
CA ASP A 696 -4.34 -47.00 13.53
C ASP A 696 -2.89 -46.57 13.22
N TRP A 697 -2.16 -45.99 14.17
CA TRP A 697 -0.76 -45.60 13.96
C TRP A 697 0.15 -46.85 13.87
N PRO A 698 1.05 -46.93 12.88
CA PRO A 698 1.80 -48.16 12.60
C PRO A 698 3.13 -48.29 13.37
N GLY A 699 3.37 -47.43 14.37
CA GLY A 699 4.66 -47.38 15.04
C GLY A 699 4.79 -48.44 16.13
N ARG A 700 5.96 -49.09 16.15
CA ARG A 700 6.32 -50.06 17.18
C ARG A 700 7.58 -49.60 17.87
N ARG A 701 7.56 -49.70 19.20
CA ARG A 701 8.76 -49.47 20.00
C ARG A 701 9.78 -50.60 19.77
N THR A 702 10.98 -50.25 19.32
CA THR A 702 12.08 -51.21 19.06
C THR A 702 13.24 -51.08 20.05
N GLY A 703 13.24 -50.05 20.90
CA GLY A 703 14.23 -49.90 21.97
C GLY A 703 13.82 -48.88 23.04
N PRO A 704 14.71 -48.61 24.02
CA PRO A 704 14.42 -47.67 25.10
C PRO A 704 13.99 -46.30 24.57
N ARG A 705 14.63 -45.81 23.51
CA ARG A 705 14.38 -44.48 22.94
C ARG A 705 13.81 -44.49 21.54
N THR A 706 13.57 -45.67 20.96
CA THR A 706 13.38 -45.83 19.51
C THR A 706 12.01 -46.42 19.20
N ILE A 707 11.34 -45.79 18.25
CA ILE A 707 10.10 -46.24 17.63
C ILE A 707 10.35 -46.33 16.13
N GLU A 708 9.89 -47.42 15.51
CA GLU A 708 10.00 -47.64 14.08
C GLU A 708 8.64 -47.92 13.47
N ALA A 709 8.46 -47.52 12.22
CA ALA A 709 7.26 -47.81 11.45
C ALA A 709 7.57 -47.97 9.97
N TRP A 710 6.77 -48.80 9.30
CA TRP A 710 6.74 -48.87 7.84
C TRP A 710 5.46 -48.21 7.35
N LEU A 711 5.58 -47.02 6.80
CA LEU A 711 4.44 -46.24 6.33
C LEU A 711 4.15 -46.59 4.88
N LYS A 712 2.88 -46.80 4.54
CA LYS A 712 2.43 -47.06 3.15
C LYS A 712 2.03 -45.78 2.40
N ASN A 713 1.81 -44.70 3.13
CA ASN A 713 1.45 -43.38 2.62
C ASN A 713 1.84 -42.29 3.63
N THR A 714 1.51 -41.04 3.35
CA THR A 714 1.85 -39.84 4.14
C THR A 714 1.00 -39.65 5.39
N ARG A 715 -0.10 -40.40 5.59
CA ARG A 715 -1.07 -40.18 6.67
C ARG A 715 -0.45 -40.16 8.07
N HIS A 716 0.57 -40.99 8.30
CA HIS A 716 1.26 -41.13 9.59
C HIS A 716 2.72 -40.67 9.53
N LEU A 717 3.06 -39.78 8.60
CA LEU A 717 4.44 -39.28 8.44
C LEU A 717 4.95 -38.61 9.73
N CYS A 718 4.05 -37.98 10.48
CA CYS A 718 4.26 -37.62 11.88
C CYS A 718 3.82 -38.77 12.79
N LEU A 719 4.73 -39.74 12.98
CA LEU A 719 4.56 -40.92 13.85
C LEU A 719 4.05 -40.55 15.22
#